data_AF-A0AAD6Y945-F1
#
_entry.id   AF-A0AAD6Y945-F1
#
_cell.length_a   1.000
_cell.length_b   1.000
_cell.length_c   1.000
_cell.angle_alpha   90.00
_cell.angle_beta   90.00
_cell.angle_gamma   90.00
#
_symmetry.space_group_name_H-M   'P 1'
#
loop_
_entity.id
_entity.type
_entity.pdbx_description
1 polymer ?
#
loop_
_entity_poly.entity_id
_entity_poly.type
_entity_poly.pdbx_seq_one_letter_code
_entity_poly.pdbx_strand_id
1 'polypeptide(L)'
;STLISRLEKDLAAARTHIVSLDSESKVACLESNLRERQTALNAGRRRLYACQKQKQRAQRSLKQVRTDYENLRTWDPMERGQYTAAARELARNLVFAGCSAGKVEFAVKSCARAFGIVIAHRFMDKRTVGRAIDEGGKYGEIQLAREIMDAPGFVESSDGTTHRGLTVESRHVTLLVPSYEPGVDDSDTSTWKTATRFVEVAPALDHTAQRQFEGTIEMASRLADTYSRSPLAARDKRIMDKNDYWRKKLAESRDHAADGKKAFSLSAEHKKDIIIRDIGRAAMDATDLDTSHILLAILSITDEDLQVAGKLSESQLKDLYKERSELLTQVLERKLGDEKYDTLTPSEQANACTHVFGGCCCHKDLNVVRIGVAEVRCLYSVHNIPAPVLLANKANDSVINLSSNDPASAALQNAVEASSSGAIKLLQLIGALLRHKDGERGYQDKCSIFMRERKLTLFNLEESCKFPDVSNNRYGCYTYAAAEVVCFHSLIYELVSEIVDSKTKSGFTNHVEQNILKGLNCAATMTRTEVVALALYGASVSWPYMAAVRGTKENPVNLVDLTDIHRKLPLFCTYISENPHIILDPTTPLEQLTLDGRPFLDDLLRPSIWSFYRELPNIFLVVSRMFSGCAKGWEHFTPEFHVGGTFDRLTPEQRAILVIPSTNDCSEGMLGSFRVHMRYHPNSTAVSFSNQTRTERNNTEAFIRKYGDAAIQKYVMREVRKDGSSGVRTKFRRAWLAVQRKKAEDGRKRREKAATKKKAKADQLAATNLELDIDKIQTMSSRLLKEQLAVYRDVLKDVVLTKMLWKDMSTVAVRRNLVLEARGRELARRYVFKWLLCLVLS
;
A
#
# COMPACT_ATOMS: atom_id res chain seq x y z
N SER A 1 43.64 122.17 78.89
CA SER A 1 44.50 120.99 79.14
C SER A 1 43.69 119.71 79.37
N THR A 2 42.57 119.73 80.10
CA THR A 2 41.82 118.52 80.53
C THR A 2 40.76 117.94 79.56
N LEU A 3 40.30 118.68 78.54
CA LEU A 3 39.28 118.20 77.58
C LEU A 3 39.87 117.40 76.40
N ILE A 4 41.07 117.77 75.93
CA ILE A 4 41.76 117.16 74.78
C ILE A 4 42.19 115.72 75.09
N SER A 5 42.75 115.49 76.28
CA SER A 5 43.18 114.14 76.72
C SER A 5 42.02 113.15 76.85
N ARG A 6 40.80 113.60 77.18
CA ARG A 6 39.60 112.74 77.23
C ARG A 6 39.14 112.38 75.82
N LEU A 7 39.07 113.35 74.92
CA LEU A 7 38.69 113.12 73.52
C LEU A 7 39.69 112.23 72.78
N GLU A 8 40.99 112.35 73.04
CA GLU A 8 42.01 111.45 72.48
C GLU A 8 41.86 110.01 72.98
N LYS A 9 41.49 109.83 74.26
CA LYS A 9 41.26 108.52 74.85
C LYS A 9 39.98 107.87 74.31
N ASP A 10 38.93 108.65 74.13
CA ASP A 10 37.66 108.19 73.54
C ASP A 10 37.80 107.92 72.04
N LEU A 11 38.58 108.72 71.30
CA LEU A 11 38.91 108.49 69.89
C LEU A 11 39.79 107.25 69.71
N ALA A 12 40.75 107.03 70.61
CA ALA A 12 41.56 105.81 70.64
C ALA A 12 40.67 104.60 70.90
N ALA A 13 39.80 104.63 71.91
CA ALA A 13 38.86 103.54 72.21
C ALA A 13 37.87 103.27 71.07
N ALA A 14 37.34 104.31 70.42
CA ALA A 14 36.48 104.19 69.25
C ALA A 14 37.22 103.59 68.05
N ARG A 15 38.50 103.95 67.82
CA ARG A 15 39.34 103.32 66.79
C ARG A 15 39.60 101.85 67.08
N THR A 16 39.89 101.48 68.32
CA THR A 16 40.06 100.06 68.70
C THR A 16 38.76 99.28 68.52
N HIS A 17 37.61 99.89 68.83
CA HIS A 17 36.31 99.26 68.67
C HIS A 17 35.91 99.09 67.20
N ILE A 18 36.20 100.07 66.34
CA ILE A 18 35.97 99.98 64.89
C ILE A 18 36.87 98.89 64.27
N VAL A 19 38.13 98.79 64.68
CA VAL A 19 39.04 97.72 64.22
C VAL A 19 38.58 96.34 64.70
N SER A 20 38.07 96.23 65.92
CA SER A 20 37.45 95.00 66.45
C SER A 20 36.20 94.61 65.64
N LEU A 21 35.29 95.55 65.35
CA LEU A 21 34.09 95.31 64.56
C LEU A 21 34.39 94.94 63.10
N ASP A 22 35.38 95.57 62.47
CA ASP A 22 35.84 95.19 61.11
C ASP A 22 36.48 93.79 61.10
N SER A 23 37.22 93.44 62.16
CA SER A 23 37.78 92.10 62.32
C SER A 23 36.68 91.04 62.53
N GLU A 24 35.67 91.31 63.35
CA GLU A 24 34.54 90.42 63.59
C GLU A 24 33.66 90.26 62.35
N SER A 25 33.43 91.35 61.59
CA SER A 25 32.70 91.32 60.33
C SER A 25 33.44 90.48 59.26
N LYS A 26 34.76 90.62 59.17
CA LYS A 26 35.60 89.78 58.28
C LYS A 26 35.57 88.31 58.70
N VAL A 27 35.65 88.02 59.99
CA VAL A 27 35.54 86.64 60.50
C VAL A 27 34.17 86.05 60.20
N ALA A 28 33.07 86.77 60.44
CA ALA A 28 31.72 86.32 60.12
C ALA A 28 31.52 86.08 58.61
N CYS A 29 32.08 86.94 57.75
CA CYS A 29 32.07 86.76 56.30
C CYS A 29 32.87 85.52 55.87
N LEU A 30 34.04 85.28 56.46
CA LEU A 30 34.85 84.10 56.20
C LEU A 30 34.18 82.82 56.70
N GLU A 31 33.52 82.84 57.85
CA GLU A 31 32.75 81.70 58.36
C GLU A 31 31.55 81.37 57.48
N SER A 32 30.84 82.38 56.97
CA SER A 32 29.73 82.19 56.02
C SER A 32 30.24 81.58 54.70
N ASN A 33 31.32 82.13 54.14
CA ASN A 33 31.98 81.57 52.96
C ASN A 33 32.49 80.14 53.17
N LEU A 34 33.02 79.84 54.36
CA LEU A 34 33.46 78.48 54.72
C LEU A 34 32.26 77.53 54.76
N ARG A 35 31.14 77.93 55.39
CA ARG A 35 29.90 77.13 55.43
C ARG A 35 29.35 76.90 54.02
N GLU A 36 29.28 77.91 53.17
CA GLU A 36 28.84 77.76 51.77
C GLU A 36 29.75 76.80 51.00
N ARG A 37 31.08 76.94 51.12
CA ARG A 37 32.04 76.01 50.51
C ARG A 37 31.92 74.59 51.06
N GLN A 38 31.70 74.41 52.36
CA GLN A 38 31.45 73.10 52.99
C GLN A 38 30.20 72.45 52.40
N THR A 39 29.14 73.25 52.19
CA THR A 39 27.86 72.79 51.67
C THR A 39 27.98 72.41 50.20
N ALA A 40 28.69 73.23 49.40
CA ALA A 40 29.02 72.96 48.01
C ALA A 40 29.92 71.71 47.86
N LEU A 41 30.91 71.54 48.74
CA LEU A 41 31.77 70.35 48.79
C LEU A 41 30.95 69.08 49.10
N ASN A 42 30.05 69.15 50.09
CA ASN A 42 29.17 68.03 50.44
C ASN A 42 28.19 67.69 49.32
N ALA A 43 27.61 68.70 48.65
CA ALA A 43 26.78 68.50 47.47
C ALA A 43 27.59 67.88 46.31
N GLY A 44 28.82 68.34 46.08
CA GLY A 44 29.76 67.76 45.11
C GLY A 44 30.10 66.30 45.42
N ARG A 45 30.40 65.98 46.69
CA ARG A 45 30.65 64.61 47.16
C ARG A 45 29.44 63.69 46.95
N ARG A 46 28.23 64.17 47.25
CA ARG A 46 26.98 63.42 46.99
C ARG A 46 26.77 63.16 45.51
N ARG A 47 26.99 64.15 44.64
CA ARG A 47 26.91 63.99 43.17
C ARG A 47 27.97 63.01 42.66
N LEU A 48 29.21 63.11 43.14
CA LEU A 48 30.29 62.19 42.78
C LEU A 48 29.95 60.75 43.18
N TYR A 49 29.45 60.55 44.41
CA TYR A 49 29.01 59.24 44.89
C TYR A 49 27.83 58.69 44.08
N ALA A 50 26.83 59.51 43.77
CA ALA A 50 25.70 59.12 42.93
C ALA A 50 26.17 58.71 41.53
N CYS A 51 27.08 59.47 40.91
CA CYS A 51 27.66 59.18 39.60
C CYS A 51 28.50 57.89 39.64
N GLN A 52 29.31 57.67 40.68
CA GLN A 52 30.04 56.41 40.90
C GLN A 52 29.11 55.20 41.04
N LYS A 53 28.01 55.33 41.79
CA LYS A 53 26.99 54.28 41.90
C LYS A 53 26.28 54.03 40.58
N GLN A 54 25.98 55.06 39.81
CA GLN A 54 25.37 54.94 38.48
C GLN A 54 26.31 54.22 37.50
N LYS A 55 27.61 54.55 37.51
CA LYS A 55 28.66 53.83 36.75
C LYS A 55 28.74 52.36 37.14
N GLN A 56 28.74 52.04 38.44
CA GLN A 56 28.76 50.64 38.91
C GLN A 56 27.51 49.87 38.46
N ARG A 57 26.31 50.47 38.52
CA ARG A 57 25.08 49.85 38.03
C ARG A 57 25.14 49.62 36.52
N ALA A 58 25.55 50.63 35.75
CA ALA A 58 25.72 50.51 34.30
C ALA A 58 26.72 49.41 33.91
N GLN A 59 27.84 49.28 34.61
CA GLN A 59 28.81 48.21 34.38
C GLN A 59 28.24 46.82 34.68
N ARG A 60 27.45 46.67 35.75
CA ARG A 60 26.76 45.41 36.07
C ARG A 60 25.74 45.06 34.99
N SER A 61 24.90 46.02 34.58
CA SER A 61 23.94 45.82 33.49
C SER A 61 24.63 45.46 32.18
N LEU A 62 25.71 46.15 31.82
CA LEU A 62 26.49 45.84 30.60
C LEU A 62 27.07 44.42 30.66
N LYS A 63 27.60 44.00 31.81
CA LYS A 63 28.11 42.63 32.01
C LYS A 63 27.00 41.60 31.86
N GLN A 64 25.82 41.86 32.44
CA GLN A 64 24.66 40.99 32.32
C GLN A 64 24.21 40.87 30.86
N VAL A 65 24.00 42.01 30.18
CA VAL A 65 23.60 42.05 28.77
C VAL A 65 24.61 41.34 27.87
N ARG A 66 25.91 41.47 28.13
CA ARG A 66 26.94 40.73 27.37
C ARG A 66 26.83 39.23 27.60
N THR A 67 26.65 38.78 28.84
CA THR A 67 26.45 37.36 29.15
C THR A 67 25.18 36.83 28.48
N ASP A 68 24.08 37.57 28.56
CA ASP A 68 22.81 37.18 27.95
C ASP A 68 22.92 37.14 26.42
N TYR A 69 23.61 38.11 25.81
CA TYR A 69 23.90 38.13 24.38
C TYR A 69 24.75 36.95 23.95
N GLU A 70 25.83 36.63 24.66
CA GLU A 70 26.68 35.46 24.34
C GLU A 70 25.93 34.14 24.49
N ASN A 71 25.06 34.03 25.51
CA ASN A 71 24.19 32.87 25.71
C ASN A 71 23.14 32.72 24.59
N LEU A 72 22.59 33.83 24.10
CA LEU A 72 21.63 33.82 22.98
C LEU A 72 22.30 33.56 21.63
N ARG A 73 23.54 34.05 21.46
CA ARG A 73 24.32 33.90 20.24
C ARG A 73 24.92 32.51 20.11
N THR A 74 25.16 31.81 21.21
CA THR A 74 25.83 30.51 21.20
C THR A 74 24.82 29.38 21.37
N TRP A 75 24.78 28.47 20.40
CA TRP A 75 24.01 27.23 20.53
C TRP A 75 24.95 26.05 20.75
N ASP A 76 24.71 25.29 21.82
CA ASP A 76 25.39 24.02 22.06
C ASP A 76 24.51 22.83 21.63
N PRO A 77 24.87 22.12 20.55
CA PRO A 77 24.15 20.93 20.13
C PRO A 77 24.43 19.71 21.03
N MET A 78 25.34 19.81 21.99
CA MET A 78 25.78 18.72 22.86
C MET A 78 25.56 19.05 24.34
N GLU A 79 25.29 18.02 25.13
CA GLU A 79 25.27 18.11 26.58
C GLU A 79 26.01 16.87 27.13
N ARG A 80 27.02 17.09 27.98
CA ARG A 80 27.85 16.01 28.59
C ARG A 80 28.40 15.01 27.57
N GLY A 81 28.86 15.51 26.41
CA GLY A 81 29.44 14.68 25.35
C GLY A 81 28.43 13.92 24.48
N GLN A 82 27.13 14.17 24.64
CA GLN A 82 26.06 13.56 23.84
C GLN A 82 25.25 14.63 23.11
N TYR A 83 24.86 14.38 21.87
CA TYR A 83 23.96 15.30 21.18
C TYR A 83 22.59 15.36 21.86
N THR A 84 22.09 16.58 22.05
CA THR A 84 20.81 16.88 22.71
C THR A 84 19.63 16.33 21.92
N ALA A 85 18.48 16.16 22.57
CA ALA A 85 17.25 15.74 21.90
C ALA A 85 16.85 16.72 20.78
N ALA A 86 16.95 18.03 21.04
CA ALA A 86 16.67 19.08 20.06
C ALA A 86 17.60 19.02 18.84
N ALA A 87 18.91 18.76 19.03
CA ALA A 87 19.84 18.58 17.90
C ALA A 87 19.50 17.35 17.06
N ARG A 88 19.03 16.26 17.67
CA ARG A 88 18.61 15.02 16.98
C ARG A 88 17.31 15.21 16.22
N GLU A 89 16.36 15.90 16.83
CA GLU A 89 15.11 16.32 16.19
C GLU A 89 15.39 17.20 14.96
N LEU A 90 16.24 18.22 15.11
CA LEU A 90 16.62 19.08 13.98
C LEU A 90 17.22 18.26 12.83
N ALA A 91 18.10 17.30 13.14
CA ALA A 91 18.68 16.43 12.13
C ALA A 91 17.64 15.58 11.40
N ARG A 92 16.64 15.02 12.11
CA ARG A 92 15.52 14.28 11.51
C ARG A 92 14.66 15.19 10.63
N ASN A 93 14.25 16.35 11.13
CA ASN A 93 13.41 17.31 10.41
C ASN A 93 14.06 17.80 9.11
N LEU A 94 15.36 18.08 9.14
CA LEU A 94 16.09 18.47 7.92
C LEU A 94 16.12 17.36 6.87
N VAL A 95 16.25 16.10 7.30
CA VAL A 95 16.22 14.96 6.39
C VAL A 95 14.82 14.75 5.81
N PHE A 96 13.77 14.94 6.61
CA PHE A 96 12.38 14.94 6.13
C PHE A 96 12.12 16.05 5.12
N ALA A 97 12.72 17.24 5.31
CA ALA A 97 12.68 18.33 4.34
C ALA A 97 13.51 18.08 3.06
N GLY A 98 14.09 16.88 2.89
CA GLY A 98 14.84 16.49 1.69
C GLY A 98 16.35 16.73 1.77
N CYS A 99 16.88 17.19 2.91
CA CYS A 99 18.33 17.33 3.08
C CYS A 99 18.99 15.95 3.20
N SER A 100 19.96 15.65 2.34
CA SER A 100 20.73 14.41 2.48
C SER A 100 21.46 14.38 3.84
N ALA A 101 21.53 13.21 4.48
CA ALA A 101 22.15 13.05 5.80
C ALA A 101 23.60 13.56 5.88
N GLY A 102 24.35 13.52 4.78
CA GLY A 102 25.72 14.05 4.71
C GLY A 102 25.82 15.56 4.55
N LYS A 103 24.70 16.25 4.29
CA LYS A 103 24.63 17.71 4.11
C LYS A 103 23.94 18.43 5.28
N VAL A 104 23.42 17.69 6.27
CA VAL A 104 22.75 18.27 7.44
C VAL A 104 23.66 19.23 8.20
N GLU A 105 24.91 18.84 8.48
CA GLU A 105 25.87 19.74 9.14
C GLU A 105 26.09 21.03 8.34
N PHE A 106 26.20 20.92 7.02
CA PHE A 106 26.36 22.09 6.13
C PHE A 106 25.13 23.00 6.20
N ALA A 107 23.93 22.44 6.13
CA ALA A 107 22.68 23.20 6.22
C ALA A 107 22.58 23.93 7.57
N VAL A 108 22.82 23.23 8.68
CA VAL A 108 22.78 23.80 10.04
C VAL A 108 23.80 24.93 10.19
N LYS A 109 25.05 24.72 9.77
CA LYS A 109 26.10 25.75 9.83
C LYS A 109 25.79 26.97 8.95
N SER A 110 25.18 26.75 7.78
CA SER A 110 24.80 27.84 6.87
C SER A 110 23.69 28.69 7.46
N CYS A 111 22.65 28.07 8.03
CA CYS A 111 21.59 28.78 8.74
C CYS A 111 22.12 29.51 9.97
N ALA A 112 22.94 28.85 10.81
CA ALA A 112 23.53 29.47 11.99
C ALA A 112 24.35 30.72 11.62
N ARG A 113 25.16 30.63 10.56
CA ARG A 113 25.90 31.79 10.03
C ARG A 113 24.99 32.93 9.59
N ALA A 114 23.91 32.62 8.87
CA ALA A 114 22.94 33.63 8.40
C ALA A 114 22.25 34.35 9.57
N PHE A 115 21.97 33.65 10.67
CA PHE A 115 21.36 34.22 11.88
C PHE A 115 22.37 34.77 12.90
N GLY A 116 23.67 34.75 12.61
CA GLY A 116 24.72 35.21 13.52
C GLY A 116 24.96 34.30 14.74
N ILE A 117 24.44 33.07 14.72
CA ILE A 117 24.56 32.07 15.78
C ILE A 117 25.90 31.34 15.65
N VAL A 118 26.61 31.19 16.76
CA VAL A 118 27.84 30.42 16.88
C VAL A 118 27.51 29.03 17.44
N ILE A 119 27.96 27.98 16.75
CA ILE A 119 27.78 26.60 17.23
C ILE A 119 29.02 26.22 18.04
N ALA A 120 28.86 25.99 19.35
CA ALA A 120 29.97 25.79 20.29
C ALA A 120 30.81 24.53 19.99
N HIS A 121 30.16 23.49 19.48
CA HIS A 121 30.77 22.18 19.20
C HIS A 121 30.51 21.71 17.77
N ARG A 122 31.19 20.62 17.37
CA ARG A 122 30.90 19.98 16.08
C ARG A 122 29.44 19.55 16.03
N PHE A 123 28.84 19.62 14.85
CA PHE A 123 27.52 19.04 14.62
C PHE A 123 27.64 17.56 14.23
N MET A 124 26.49 16.90 14.08
CA MET A 124 26.41 15.48 13.72
C MET A 124 27.01 15.18 12.35
N ASP A 125 27.79 14.11 12.29
CA ASP A 125 28.24 13.51 11.03
C ASP A 125 27.11 12.68 10.38
N LYS A 126 27.32 12.28 9.12
CA LYS A 126 26.36 11.46 8.36
C LYS A 126 25.90 10.21 9.12
N ARG A 127 26.82 9.55 9.85
CA ARG A 127 26.50 8.32 10.60
C ARG A 127 25.61 8.60 11.80
N THR A 128 25.87 9.68 12.53
CA THR A 128 25.06 10.08 13.68
C THR A 128 23.69 10.58 13.24
N VAL A 129 23.60 11.32 12.13
CA VAL A 129 22.31 11.68 11.52
C VAL A 129 21.52 10.41 11.16
N GLY A 130 22.15 9.43 10.52
CA GLY A 130 21.52 8.13 10.22
C GLY A 130 20.94 7.45 11.46
N ARG A 131 21.70 7.43 12.57
CA ARG A 131 21.22 6.92 13.86
C ARG A 131 20.05 7.72 14.42
N ALA A 132 20.09 9.06 14.32
CA ALA A 132 18.99 9.89 14.79
C ALA A 132 17.68 9.57 14.05
N ILE A 133 17.74 9.26 12.75
CA ILE A 133 16.57 8.82 11.96
C ILE A 133 16.08 7.44 12.44
N ASP A 134 17.00 6.48 12.61
CA ASP A 134 16.63 5.15 13.12
C ASP A 134 16.01 5.20 14.52
N GLU A 135 16.50 6.12 15.36
CA GLU A 135 15.92 6.41 16.68
C GLU A 135 14.48 6.90 16.55
N GLY A 136 14.19 7.82 15.62
CA GLY A 136 12.82 8.24 15.32
C GLY A 136 11.93 7.06 14.91
N GLY A 137 12.44 6.13 14.11
CA GLY A 137 11.72 4.92 13.73
C GLY A 137 11.39 4.02 14.93
N LYS A 138 12.32 3.89 15.88
CA LYS A 138 12.11 3.13 17.12
C LYS A 138 11.11 3.79 18.05
N TYR A 139 11.12 5.12 18.16
CA TYR A 139 10.06 5.86 18.83
C TYR A 139 8.69 5.59 18.22
N GLY A 140 8.61 5.49 16.89
CA GLY A 140 7.36 5.15 16.19
C GLY A 140 6.84 3.75 16.52
N GLU A 141 7.71 2.77 16.83
CA GLU A 141 7.30 1.44 17.31
C GLU A 141 6.70 1.52 18.71
N ILE A 142 7.33 2.27 19.62
CA ILE A 142 6.84 2.51 20.98
C ILE A 142 5.50 3.23 20.94
N GLN A 143 5.38 4.26 20.10
CA GLN A 143 4.14 5.01 19.87
C GLN A 143 3.03 4.07 19.40
N LEU A 144 3.26 3.31 18.32
CA LEU A 144 2.23 2.44 17.75
C LEU A 144 1.77 1.35 18.74
N ALA A 145 2.70 0.72 19.46
CA ALA A 145 2.36 -0.28 20.47
C ALA A 145 1.47 0.32 21.58
N ARG A 146 1.81 1.53 22.04
CA ARG A 146 1.01 2.28 23.00
C ARG A 146 -0.38 2.60 22.46
N GLU A 147 -0.47 3.16 21.25
CA GLU A 147 -1.75 3.48 20.59
C GLU A 147 -2.63 2.23 20.41
N ILE A 148 -2.06 1.06 20.08
CA ILE A 148 -2.81 -0.20 19.94
C ILE A 148 -3.43 -0.65 21.27
N MET A 149 -2.70 -0.54 22.38
CA MET A 149 -3.23 -0.89 23.70
C MET A 149 -4.35 0.06 24.14
N ASP A 150 -4.15 1.35 23.86
CA ASP A 150 -5.04 2.46 24.22
C ASP A 150 -6.33 2.44 23.38
N ALA A 151 -6.24 2.05 22.11
CA ALA A 151 -7.40 1.96 21.22
C ALA A 151 -8.35 0.80 21.59
N PRO A 152 -9.68 0.95 21.37
CA PRO A 152 -10.63 -0.15 21.56
C PRO A 152 -10.38 -1.31 20.59
N GLY A 153 -9.92 -0.99 19.38
CA GLY A 153 -9.49 -1.94 18.36
C GLY A 153 -8.91 -1.25 17.14
N PHE A 154 -8.42 -2.02 16.18
CA PHE A 154 -7.82 -1.48 14.96
C PHE A 154 -8.06 -2.36 13.73
N VAL A 155 -7.81 -1.78 12.55
CA VAL A 155 -7.83 -2.45 11.25
C VAL A 155 -6.41 -2.51 10.67
N GLU A 156 -5.93 -3.70 10.33
CA GLU A 156 -4.65 -3.87 9.62
C GLU A 156 -4.88 -3.77 8.11
N SER A 157 -4.06 -3.03 7.39
CA SER A 157 -4.06 -3.03 5.92
C SER A 157 -2.69 -3.45 5.42
N SER A 158 -2.65 -4.33 4.40
CA SER A 158 -1.38 -4.77 3.83
C SER A 158 -1.42 -4.94 2.32
N ASP A 159 -0.28 -4.73 1.69
CA ASP A 159 -0.05 -5.03 0.28
C ASP A 159 1.35 -5.60 0.06
N GLY A 160 1.50 -6.46 -0.95
CA GLY A 160 2.74 -7.10 -1.32
C GLY A 160 3.08 -6.89 -2.79
N THR A 161 4.31 -6.47 -3.08
CA THR A 161 4.78 -6.36 -4.47
C THR A 161 6.19 -6.92 -4.64
N THR A 162 6.63 -7.04 -5.89
CA THR A 162 8.00 -7.41 -6.20
C THR A 162 8.81 -6.15 -6.54
N HIS A 163 9.97 -5.98 -5.91
CA HIS A 163 10.96 -4.97 -6.24
C HIS A 163 12.29 -5.64 -6.56
N ARG A 164 12.76 -5.49 -7.81
CA ARG A 164 14.03 -6.09 -8.31
C ARG A 164 14.18 -7.59 -8.00
N GLY A 165 13.08 -8.34 -8.14
CA GLY A 165 13.06 -9.79 -7.90
C GLY A 165 12.90 -10.22 -6.44
N LEU A 166 12.78 -9.28 -5.49
CA LEU A 166 12.47 -9.57 -4.09
C LEU A 166 11.03 -9.16 -3.77
N THR A 167 10.32 -10.00 -3.03
CA THR A 167 9.02 -9.64 -2.47
C THR A 167 9.23 -8.62 -1.35
N VAL A 168 8.41 -7.56 -1.35
CA VAL A 168 8.34 -6.55 -0.30
C VAL A 168 6.89 -6.33 0.06
N GLU A 169 6.62 -6.14 1.35
CA GLU A 169 5.28 -5.99 1.90
C GLU A 169 5.20 -4.67 2.66
N SER A 170 4.13 -3.92 2.45
CA SER A 170 3.78 -2.72 3.20
C SER A 170 2.65 -3.03 4.15
N ARG A 171 2.74 -2.53 5.39
CA ARG A 171 1.71 -2.69 6.42
C ARG A 171 1.31 -1.34 7.02
N HIS A 172 0.02 -1.18 7.27
CA HIS A 172 -0.60 -0.03 7.93
C HIS A 172 -1.59 -0.51 8.99
N VAL A 173 -1.84 0.33 9.98
CA VAL A 173 -2.86 0.13 11.00
C VAL A 173 -3.73 1.37 11.09
N THR A 174 -5.04 1.21 11.00
CA THR A 174 -6.02 2.29 11.19
C THR A 174 -6.68 2.12 12.55
N LEU A 175 -6.56 3.14 13.39
CA LEU A 175 -7.05 3.15 14.78
C LEU A 175 -7.36 4.58 15.24
N LEU A 176 -8.10 4.70 16.35
CA LEU A 176 -8.29 5.98 17.03
C LEU A 176 -7.01 6.34 17.79
N VAL A 177 -6.52 7.56 17.61
CA VAL A 177 -5.28 8.05 18.23
C VAL A 177 -5.45 9.48 18.76
N PRO A 178 -4.70 9.85 19.81
CA PRO A 178 -4.61 11.24 20.24
C PRO A 178 -3.84 12.11 19.22
N SER A 179 -4.05 13.43 19.27
CA SER A 179 -3.37 14.38 18.39
C SER A 179 -1.90 14.61 18.76
N TYR A 180 -1.53 14.37 20.03
CA TYR A 180 -0.25 14.76 20.64
C TYR A 180 0.03 16.27 20.62
N GLU A 181 -1.01 17.10 20.44
CA GLU A 181 -0.84 18.55 20.48
C GLU A 181 -0.43 19.02 21.89
N PRO A 182 0.40 20.08 22.00
CA PRO A 182 0.75 20.68 23.28
C PRO A 182 -0.49 21.19 24.00
N GLY A 183 -0.64 20.85 25.29
CA GLY A 183 -1.75 21.32 26.11
C GLY A 183 -3.06 20.53 25.98
N VAL A 184 -3.15 19.57 25.05
CA VAL A 184 -4.29 18.63 24.94
C VAL A 184 -4.04 17.43 25.87
N ASP A 185 -5.08 16.94 26.53
CA ASP A 185 -4.99 15.70 27.30
C ASP A 185 -5.15 14.49 26.37
N ASP A 186 -4.10 13.66 26.25
CA ASP A 186 -4.14 12.47 25.39
C ASP A 186 -4.96 11.34 26.02
N SER A 187 -5.34 11.42 27.29
CA SER A 187 -6.22 10.44 27.95
C SER A 187 -7.70 10.66 27.64
N ASP A 188 -8.08 11.85 27.17
CA ASP A 188 -9.43 12.17 26.75
C ASP A 188 -9.70 11.65 25.33
N THR A 189 -10.38 10.51 25.25
CA THR A 189 -10.74 9.84 23.99
C THR A 189 -11.70 10.65 23.12
N SER A 190 -12.40 11.65 23.67
CA SER A 190 -13.28 12.52 22.87
C SER A 190 -12.52 13.42 21.88
N THR A 191 -11.23 13.65 22.14
CA THR A 191 -10.34 14.43 21.27
C THR A 191 -9.65 13.59 20.20
N TRP A 192 -9.77 12.27 20.27
CA TRP A 192 -9.06 11.35 19.39
C TRP A 192 -9.67 11.37 17.99
N LYS A 193 -8.80 11.13 17.01
CA LYS A 193 -9.19 11.06 15.61
C LYS A 193 -8.70 9.75 15.02
N THR A 194 -9.45 9.23 14.05
CA THR A 194 -8.99 8.08 13.28
C THR A 194 -7.75 8.46 12.48
N ALA A 195 -6.70 7.66 12.60
CA ALA A 195 -5.50 7.83 11.79
C ALA A 195 -5.01 6.48 11.26
N THR A 196 -4.52 6.48 10.03
CA THR A 196 -3.79 5.35 9.46
C THR A 196 -2.30 5.52 9.72
N ARG A 197 -1.77 4.74 10.66
CA ARG A 197 -0.34 4.65 10.99
C ARG A 197 0.37 3.73 10.01
N PHE A 198 1.52 4.19 9.51
CA PHE A 198 2.44 3.34 8.77
C PHE A 198 3.22 2.45 9.73
N VAL A 199 3.22 1.14 9.51
CA VAL A 199 3.96 0.19 10.34
C VAL A 199 5.35 -0.02 9.76
N GLU A 200 5.43 -0.59 8.56
CA GLU A 200 6.71 -0.89 7.89
C GLU A 200 6.53 -1.24 6.41
N VAL A 201 7.64 -1.12 5.68
CA VAL A 201 7.91 -1.87 4.44
C VAL A 201 9.02 -2.86 4.75
N ALA A 202 8.72 -4.15 4.61
CA ALA A 202 9.65 -5.23 4.94
C ALA A 202 9.83 -6.19 3.76
N PRO A 203 11.05 -6.70 3.51
CA PRO A 203 11.25 -7.74 2.52
C PRO A 203 10.69 -9.07 3.04
N ALA A 204 10.01 -9.81 2.17
CA ALA A 204 9.46 -11.13 2.47
C ALA A 204 10.21 -12.21 1.66
N LEU A 205 10.27 -13.43 2.18
CA LEU A 205 10.92 -14.55 1.49
C LEU A 205 10.14 -15.02 0.27
N ASP A 206 8.80 -14.96 0.34
CA ASP A 206 7.87 -15.19 -0.76
C ASP A 206 6.50 -14.55 -0.46
N HIS A 207 5.54 -14.73 -1.37
CA HIS A 207 4.19 -14.16 -1.30
C HIS A 207 3.16 -15.14 -0.72
N THR A 208 3.57 -16.21 -0.03
CA THR A 208 2.61 -17.20 0.48
C THR A 208 1.85 -16.65 1.68
N ALA A 209 0.58 -17.04 1.80
CA ALA A 209 -0.29 -16.68 2.93
C ALA A 209 0.35 -17.00 4.30
N GLN A 210 1.02 -18.15 4.39
CA GLN A 210 1.72 -18.58 5.60
C GLN A 210 2.86 -17.64 5.98
N ARG A 211 3.68 -17.21 5.02
CA ARG A 211 4.79 -16.28 5.28
C ARG A 211 4.31 -14.88 5.64
N GLN A 212 3.23 -14.43 5.03
CA GLN A 212 2.58 -13.17 5.40
C GLN A 212 2.11 -13.19 6.86
N PHE A 213 1.47 -14.28 7.26
CA PHE A 213 1.00 -14.48 8.63
C PHE A 213 2.17 -14.55 9.63
N GLU A 214 3.21 -15.33 9.35
CA GLU A 214 4.44 -15.39 10.17
C GLU A 214 5.11 -14.01 10.31
N GLY A 215 5.18 -13.24 9.22
CA GLY A 215 5.71 -11.88 9.25
C GLY A 215 4.91 -10.96 10.17
N THR A 216 3.58 -11.10 10.21
CA THR A 216 2.72 -10.34 11.14
C THR A 216 2.94 -10.78 12.59
N ILE A 217 3.15 -12.07 12.88
CA ILE A 217 3.48 -12.55 14.24
C ILE A 217 4.82 -11.96 14.72
N GLU A 218 5.86 -12.02 13.87
CA GLU A 218 7.18 -11.47 14.21
C GLU A 218 7.12 -9.96 14.47
N MET A 219 6.34 -9.24 13.67
CA MET A 219 6.14 -7.81 13.79
C MET A 219 5.36 -7.43 15.06
N ALA A 220 4.26 -8.12 15.37
CA ALA A 220 3.50 -7.94 16.61
C ALA A 220 4.36 -8.20 17.85
N SER A 221 5.13 -9.30 17.84
CA SER A 221 6.04 -9.65 18.93
C SER A 221 7.12 -8.58 19.14
N ARG A 222 7.66 -8.02 18.05
CA ARG A 222 8.66 -6.95 18.11
C ARG A 222 8.09 -5.66 18.68
N LEU A 223 6.86 -5.28 18.31
CA LEU A 223 6.19 -4.11 18.88
C LEU A 223 5.98 -4.26 20.38
N ALA A 224 5.44 -5.41 20.80
CA ALA A 224 5.21 -5.73 22.21
C ALA A 224 6.51 -5.70 23.02
N ASP A 225 7.57 -6.38 22.56
CA ASP A 225 8.87 -6.40 23.25
C ASP A 225 9.51 -4.99 23.34
N THR A 226 9.46 -4.23 22.24
CA THR A 226 10.06 -2.89 22.18
C THR A 226 9.39 -1.93 23.16
N TYR A 227 8.06 -1.97 23.25
CA TYR A 227 7.30 -1.15 24.17
C TYR A 227 7.47 -1.61 25.62
N SER A 228 7.28 -2.90 25.91
CA SER A 228 7.29 -3.45 27.27
C SER A 228 8.65 -3.29 27.97
N ARG A 229 9.75 -3.27 27.22
CA ARG A 229 11.10 -2.99 27.76
C ARG A 229 11.44 -1.49 27.86
N SER A 230 10.56 -0.61 27.38
CA SER A 230 10.81 0.83 27.36
C SER A 230 10.58 1.48 28.74
N PRO A 231 11.30 2.56 29.08
CA PRO A 231 11.00 3.34 30.29
C PRO A 231 9.58 3.93 30.29
N LEU A 232 8.98 4.12 29.11
CA LEU A 232 7.60 4.59 28.97
C LEU A 232 6.61 3.57 29.55
N ALA A 233 6.77 2.28 29.23
CA ALA A 233 5.93 1.21 29.79
C ALA A 233 5.98 1.17 31.33
N ALA A 234 7.16 1.41 31.92
CA ALA A 234 7.30 1.51 33.37
C ALA A 234 6.57 2.73 33.95
N ARG A 235 6.59 3.87 33.25
CA ARG A 235 5.85 5.09 33.64
C ARG A 235 4.34 4.89 33.55
N ASP A 236 3.88 4.28 32.46
CA ASP A 236 2.49 3.94 32.23
C ASP A 236 2.03 2.75 33.11
N LYS A 237 2.95 2.09 33.84
CA LYS A 237 2.74 0.91 34.69
C LYS A 237 2.02 -0.23 33.96
N ARG A 238 2.37 -0.44 32.69
CA ARG A 238 1.73 -1.44 31.83
C ARG A 238 2.71 -2.03 30.83
N ILE A 239 2.49 -3.27 30.46
CA ILE A 239 3.22 -3.99 29.41
C ILE A 239 2.23 -4.40 28.32
N MET A 240 2.72 -4.50 27.09
CA MET A 240 1.97 -5.08 25.97
C MET A 240 2.32 -6.56 25.89
N ASP A 241 1.32 -7.43 26.02
CA ASP A 241 1.47 -8.85 25.70
C ASP A 241 1.53 -9.04 24.17
N LYS A 242 2.28 -10.03 23.73
CA LYS A 242 2.45 -10.36 22.30
C LYS A 242 1.12 -10.71 21.63
N ASN A 243 0.12 -11.19 22.39
CA ASN A 243 -1.21 -11.49 21.85
C ASN A 243 -2.16 -10.28 21.85
N ASP A 244 -1.83 -9.17 22.51
CA ASP A 244 -2.70 -7.97 22.54
C ASP A 244 -2.93 -7.39 21.16
N TYR A 245 -1.93 -7.49 20.28
CA TYR A 245 -2.08 -7.14 18.86
C TYR A 245 -3.26 -7.88 18.22
N TRP A 246 -3.41 -9.17 18.48
CA TRP A 246 -4.47 -10.00 17.90
C TRP A 246 -5.82 -9.79 18.58
N ARG A 247 -5.83 -9.58 19.90
CA ARG A 247 -7.05 -9.23 20.66
C ARG A 247 -7.70 -7.97 20.09
N LYS A 248 -6.88 -6.93 19.87
CA LYS A 248 -7.31 -5.61 19.38
C LYS A 248 -7.55 -5.54 17.87
N LYS A 249 -7.08 -6.52 17.10
CA LYS A 249 -7.25 -6.55 15.64
C LYS A 249 -8.65 -7.00 15.24
N LEU A 250 -9.48 -6.05 14.81
CA LEU A 250 -10.90 -6.29 14.50
C LEU A 250 -11.17 -6.51 13.01
N ALA A 251 -10.29 -6.05 12.12
CA ALA A 251 -10.43 -6.29 10.69
C ALA A 251 -9.08 -6.27 9.95
N GLU A 252 -9.11 -6.82 8.74
CA GLU A 252 -8.01 -6.76 7.79
C GLU A 252 -8.48 -6.25 6.43
N SER A 253 -7.71 -5.35 5.83
CA SER A 253 -7.87 -4.93 4.45
C SER A 253 -6.71 -5.38 3.57
N ARG A 254 -7.03 -6.09 2.49
CA ARG A 254 -6.09 -6.63 1.51
C ARG A 254 -6.75 -6.70 0.13
N ASP A 255 -5.95 -7.03 -0.88
CA ASP A 255 -6.48 -7.36 -2.20
C ASP A 255 -7.34 -8.63 -2.17
N HIS A 256 -8.30 -8.73 -3.09
CA HIS A 256 -9.16 -9.91 -3.30
C HIS A 256 -8.43 -11.12 -3.93
N ALA A 257 -7.15 -11.33 -3.60
CA ALA A 257 -6.40 -12.50 -4.04
C ALA A 257 -6.74 -13.72 -3.18
N ALA A 258 -6.68 -14.92 -3.77
CA ALA A 258 -6.87 -16.18 -3.04
C ALA A 258 -5.89 -16.33 -1.86
N ASP A 259 -4.67 -15.83 -2.04
CA ASP A 259 -3.61 -15.85 -1.03
C ASP A 259 -3.95 -14.93 0.14
N GLY A 260 -4.55 -13.76 -0.14
CA GLY A 260 -5.03 -12.81 0.87
C GLY A 260 -6.16 -13.40 1.71
N LYS A 261 -7.14 -14.08 1.08
CA LYS A 261 -8.22 -14.80 1.80
C LYS A 261 -7.67 -15.91 2.70
N LYS A 262 -6.66 -16.66 2.23
CA LYS A 262 -6.01 -17.69 3.05
C LYS A 262 -5.25 -17.10 4.24
N ALA A 263 -4.55 -15.99 4.04
CA ALA A 263 -3.84 -15.31 5.13
C ALA A 263 -4.82 -14.77 6.19
N PHE A 264 -5.97 -14.23 5.74
CA PHE A 264 -7.06 -13.85 6.61
C PHE A 264 -7.62 -15.03 7.41
N SER A 265 -7.84 -16.19 6.79
CA SER A 265 -8.27 -17.40 7.52
C SER A 265 -7.28 -17.81 8.61
N LEU A 266 -5.97 -17.82 8.32
CA LEU A 266 -4.93 -18.12 9.32
C LEU A 266 -4.93 -17.11 10.48
N SER A 267 -5.12 -15.83 10.17
CA SER A 267 -5.25 -14.75 11.16
C SER A 267 -6.47 -14.93 12.06
N ALA A 268 -7.63 -15.24 11.48
CA ALA A 268 -8.87 -15.47 12.20
C ALA A 268 -8.77 -16.71 13.12
N GLU A 269 -8.19 -17.81 12.62
CA GLU A 269 -7.93 -19.02 13.42
C GLU A 269 -7.01 -18.73 14.60
N HIS A 270 -5.93 -17.96 14.37
CA HIS A 270 -5.00 -17.59 15.43
C HIS A 270 -5.61 -16.67 16.47
N LYS A 271 -6.41 -15.68 16.05
CA LYS A 271 -7.17 -14.83 16.96
C LYS A 271 -8.14 -15.66 17.80
N LYS A 272 -8.89 -16.56 17.16
CA LYS A 272 -9.84 -17.45 17.85
C LYS A 272 -9.14 -18.29 18.92
N ASP A 273 -8.00 -18.89 18.60
CA ASP A 273 -7.19 -19.65 19.56
C ASP A 273 -6.76 -18.82 20.78
N ILE A 274 -6.36 -17.56 20.57
CA ILE A 274 -5.99 -16.64 21.66
C ILE A 274 -7.20 -16.35 22.56
N ILE A 275 -8.34 -16.01 21.96
CA ILE A 275 -9.56 -15.66 22.71
C ILE A 275 -10.07 -16.86 23.52
N ILE A 276 -10.04 -18.06 22.94
CA ILE A 276 -10.41 -19.29 23.65
C ILE A 276 -9.50 -19.51 24.86
N ARG A 277 -8.18 -19.36 24.70
CA ARG A 277 -7.24 -19.49 25.82
C ARG A 277 -7.44 -18.42 26.89
N ASP A 278 -7.78 -17.19 26.51
CA ASP A 278 -8.09 -16.13 27.48
C ASP A 278 -9.36 -16.45 28.28
N ILE A 279 -10.40 -16.98 27.63
CA ILE A 279 -11.62 -17.46 28.31
C ILE A 279 -11.29 -18.58 29.28
N GLY A 280 -10.48 -19.56 28.86
CA GLY A 280 -10.06 -20.66 29.74
C GLY A 280 -9.21 -20.21 30.91
N ARG A 281 -8.32 -19.22 30.72
CA ARG A 281 -7.58 -18.59 31.82
C ARG A 281 -8.51 -17.89 32.80
N ALA A 282 -9.44 -17.07 32.31
CA ALA A 282 -10.44 -16.43 33.16
C ALA A 282 -11.31 -17.44 33.90
N ALA A 283 -11.60 -18.59 33.28
CA ALA A 283 -12.33 -19.69 33.90
C ALA A 283 -11.52 -20.34 35.04
N MET A 284 -10.21 -20.55 34.86
CA MET A 284 -9.33 -21.06 35.93
C MET A 284 -9.21 -20.10 37.11
N ASP A 285 -9.20 -18.79 36.85
CA ASP A 285 -9.10 -17.75 37.88
C ASP A 285 -10.45 -17.50 38.58
N ALA A 286 -11.56 -17.92 37.98
CA ALA A 286 -12.88 -17.80 38.58
C ALA A 286 -13.06 -18.82 39.72
N THR A 287 -13.62 -18.36 40.84
CA THR A 287 -13.95 -19.19 42.02
C THR A 287 -15.01 -20.27 41.77
N ASP A 288 -15.60 -20.29 40.58
CA ASP A 288 -16.80 -21.05 40.25
C ASP A 288 -16.48 -22.42 39.63
N LEU A 289 -15.22 -22.67 39.26
CA LEU A 289 -14.75 -23.96 38.76
C LEU A 289 -14.23 -24.82 39.91
N ASP A 290 -14.83 -26.00 40.08
CA ASP A 290 -14.37 -27.00 41.04
C ASP A 290 -12.90 -27.36 40.74
N THR A 291 -12.04 -27.28 41.75
CA THR A 291 -10.62 -27.65 41.66
C THR A 291 -10.45 -29.08 41.13
N SER A 292 -11.42 -29.96 41.41
CA SER A 292 -11.46 -31.33 40.88
C SER A 292 -11.61 -31.36 39.35
N HIS A 293 -12.38 -30.44 38.76
CA HIS A 293 -12.56 -30.34 37.30
C HIS A 293 -11.27 -29.90 36.62
N ILE A 294 -10.55 -28.93 37.19
CA ILE A 294 -9.23 -28.49 36.68
C ILE A 294 -8.22 -29.64 36.75
N LEU A 295 -8.20 -30.40 37.85
CA LEU A 295 -7.33 -31.57 38.00
C LEU A 295 -7.64 -32.67 36.97
N LEU A 296 -8.93 -32.97 36.74
CA LEU A 296 -9.35 -33.92 35.71
C LEU A 296 -8.96 -33.45 34.30
N ALA A 297 -9.13 -32.16 34.01
CA ALA A 297 -8.72 -31.57 32.74
C ALA A 297 -7.20 -31.70 32.53
N ILE A 298 -6.37 -31.46 33.55
CA ILE A 298 -4.92 -31.67 33.51
C ILE A 298 -4.58 -33.14 33.23
N LEU A 299 -5.22 -34.07 33.94
CA LEU A 299 -4.99 -35.52 33.78
C LEU A 299 -5.41 -36.03 32.40
N SER A 300 -6.31 -35.33 31.70
CA SER A 300 -6.74 -35.66 30.34
C SER A 300 -5.76 -35.22 29.25
N ILE A 301 -4.73 -34.43 29.57
CA ILE A 301 -3.78 -33.92 28.57
C ILE A 301 -2.76 -35.02 28.23
N THR A 302 -2.69 -35.36 26.95
CA THR A 302 -1.78 -36.39 26.42
C THR A 302 -0.47 -35.81 25.90
N ASP A 303 0.55 -36.65 25.70
CA ASP A 303 1.80 -36.23 25.06
C ASP A 303 1.55 -35.85 23.59
N GLU A 304 0.55 -36.44 22.94
CA GLU A 304 0.10 -36.05 21.59
C GLU A 304 -0.48 -34.63 21.58
N ASP A 305 -1.30 -34.25 22.57
CA ASP A 305 -1.83 -32.89 22.69
C ASP A 305 -0.71 -31.85 22.80
N LEU A 306 0.32 -32.18 23.60
CA LEU A 306 1.51 -31.34 23.78
C LEU A 306 2.36 -31.25 22.50
N GLN A 307 2.50 -32.35 21.75
CA GLN A 307 3.20 -32.36 20.45
C GLN A 307 2.50 -31.46 19.44
N VAL A 308 1.16 -31.52 19.36
CA VAL A 308 0.36 -30.70 18.44
C VAL A 308 0.47 -29.22 18.81
N ALA A 309 0.29 -28.87 20.08
CA ALA A 309 0.37 -27.49 20.55
C ALA A 309 1.76 -26.87 20.33
N GLY A 310 2.83 -27.62 20.62
CA GLY A 310 4.21 -27.17 20.44
C GLY A 310 4.71 -27.24 18.99
N LYS A 311 4.01 -27.95 18.10
CA LYS A 311 4.53 -28.37 16.78
C LYS A 311 5.89 -29.09 16.89
N LEU A 312 6.02 -29.93 17.91
CA LEU A 312 7.25 -30.63 18.27
C LEU A 312 7.18 -32.11 17.85
N SER A 313 8.32 -32.71 17.51
CA SER A 313 8.40 -34.18 17.44
C SER A 313 8.45 -34.79 18.84
N GLU A 314 8.10 -36.07 18.96
CA GLU A 314 8.14 -36.82 20.23
C GLU A 314 9.51 -36.72 20.93
N SER A 315 10.60 -36.73 20.15
CA SER A 315 11.96 -36.55 20.67
C SER A 315 12.21 -35.15 21.25
N GLN A 316 11.68 -34.10 20.62
CA GLN A 316 11.85 -32.72 21.09
C GLN A 316 11.05 -32.45 22.37
N LEU A 317 9.89 -33.08 22.53
CA LEU A 317 9.06 -32.93 23.74
C LEU A 317 9.74 -33.50 24.99
N LYS A 318 10.50 -34.59 24.85
CA LYS A 318 11.21 -35.26 25.97
C LYS A 318 12.37 -34.42 26.54
N ASP A 319 12.97 -33.55 25.72
CA ASP A 319 14.13 -32.73 26.10
C ASP A 319 13.75 -31.38 26.76
N LEU A 320 12.46 -31.05 26.85
CA LEU A 320 11.95 -29.71 27.17
C LEU A 320 11.19 -29.63 28.51
N TYR A 321 11.87 -29.83 29.64
CA TYR A 321 11.20 -29.81 30.96
C TYR A 321 10.49 -28.48 31.31
N LYS A 322 11.11 -27.32 31.02
CA LYS A 322 10.54 -26.00 31.37
C LYS A 322 9.45 -25.55 30.37
N GLU A 323 9.70 -25.74 29.07
CA GLU A 323 8.75 -25.39 28.01
C GLU A 323 7.53 -26.32 28.02
N ARG A 324 7.66 -27.56 28.51
CA ARG A 324 6.54 -28.51 28.70
C ARG A 324 5.50 -27.98 29.68
N SER A 325 5.90 -27.30 30.76
CA SER A 325 4.94 -26.70 31.70
C SER A 325 4.13 -25.57 31.04
N GLU A 326 4.78 -24.72 30.24
CA GLU A 326 4.10 -23.63 29.52
C GLU A 326 3.16 -24.17 28.44
N LEU A 327 3.55 -25.25 27.76
CA LEU A 327 2.70 -25.95 26.79
C LEU A 327 1.50 -26.61 27.47
N LEU A 328 1.71 -27.25 28.61
CA LEU A 328 0.64 -27.86 29.41
C LEU A 328 -0.40 -26.81 29.81
N THR A 329 0.05 -25.66 30.32
CA THR A 329 -0.83 -24.54 30.66
C THR A 329 -1.61 -24.05 29.43
N GLN A 330 -0.97 -23.91 28.27
CA GLN A 330 -1.66 -23.48 27.05
C GLN A 330 -2.72 -24.48 26.57
N VAL A 331 -2.43 -25.78 26.65
CA VAL A 331 -3.39 -26.83 26.30
C VAL A 331 -4.56 -26.85 27.29
N LEU A 332 -4.28 -26.69 28.58
CA LEU A 332 -5.30 -26.60 29.61
C LEU A 332 -6.22 -25.38 29.42
N GLU A 333 -5.62 -24.19 29.23
CA GLU A 333 -6.33 -22.95 28.89
C GLU A 333 -7.23 -23.15 27.69
N ARG A 334 -6.76 -23.87 26.67
CA ARG A 334 -7.55 -24.13 25.47
C ARG A 334 -8.72 -25.08 25.74
N LYS A 335 -8.49 -26.21 26.42
CA LYS A 335 -9.55 -27.19 26.73
C LYS A 335 -10.68 -26.56 27.55
N LEU A 336 -10.35 -25.89 28.65
CA LEU A 336 -11.33 -25.20 29.49
C LEU A 336 -11.98 -24.03 28.75
N GLY A 337 -11.21 -23.36 27.90
CA GLY A 337 -11.71 -22.30 27.02
C GLY A 337 -12.75 -22.79 26.03
N ASP A 338 -12.52 -23.93 25.37
CA ASP A 338 -13.45 -24.55 24.41
C ASP A 338 -14.76 -24.93 25.11
N GLU A 339 -14.69 -25.60 26.27
CA GLU A 339 -15.87 -25.94 27.09
C GLU A 339 -16.71 -24.71 27.42
N LYS A 340 -16.07 -23.63 27.87
CA LYS A 340 -16.78 -22.41 28.25
C LYS A 340 -17.28 -21.63 27.03
N TYR A 341 -16.50 -21.57 25.96
CA TYR A 341 -16.88 -20.92 24.71
C TYR A 341 -18.13 -21.56 24.10
N ASP A 342 -18.25 -22.89 24.16
CA ASP A 342 -19.42 -23.62 23.67
C ASP A 342 -20.70 -23.33 24.48
N THR A 343 -20.58 -22.83 25.72
CA THR A 343 -21.75 -22.37 26.51
C THR A 343 -22.22 -20.97 26.12
N LEU A 344 -21.41 -20.18 25.40
CA LEU A 344 -21.79 -18.84 24.95
C LEU A 344 -22.85 -18.92 23.85
N THR A 345 -23.71 -17.91 23.80
CA THR A 345 -24.67 -17.78 22.70
C THR A 345 -23.93 -17.52 21.36
N PRO A 346 -24.54 -17.85 20.21
CA PRO A 346 -23.92 -17.57 18.90
C PRO A 346 -23.55 -16.09 18.69
N SER A 347 -24.31 -15.17 19.30
CA SER A 347 -24.03 -13.73 19.25
C SER A 347 -22.78 -13.37 20.06
N GLU A 348 -22.64 -13.91 21.27
CA GLU A 348 -21.46 -13.68 22.11
C GLU A 348 -20.19 -14.29 21.51
N GLN A 349 -20.29 -15.49 20.95
CA GLN A 349 -19.21 -16.14 20.20
C GLN A 349 -18.75 -15.28 19.02
N ALA A 350 -19.70 -14.79 18.21
CA ALA A 350 -19.41 -13.93 17.07
C ALA A 350 -18.74 -12.62 17.50
N ASN A 351 -19.23 -12.00 18.58
CA ASN A 351 -18.68 -10.75 19.11
C ASN A 351 -17.26 -10.94 19.66
N ALA A 352 -17.02 -12.00 20.44
CA ALA A 352 -15.71 -12.30 21.03
C ALA A 352 -14.61 -12.50 19.96
N CYS A 353 -14.97 -13.13 18.84
CA CYS A 353 -14.03 -13.41 17.74
C CYS A 353 -14.13 -12.43 16.57
N THR A 354 -14.68 -11.22 16.78
CA THR A 354 -14.89 -10.24 15.70
C THR A 354 -13.60 -10.02 14.90
N HIS A 355 -13.64 -10.40 13.63
CA HIS A 355 -12.53 -10.30 12.70
C HIS A 355 -13.07 -10.25 11.27
N VAL A 356 -13.08 -9.06 10.66
CA VAL A 356 -13.75 -8.83 9.37
C VAL A 356 -12.75 -8.67 8.23
N PHE A 357 -13.06 -9.23 7.07
CA PHE A 357 -12.29 -9.02 5.84
C PHE A 357 -12.88 -7.84 5.05
N GLY A 358 -12.07 -6.81 4.82
CA GLY A 358 -12.43 -5.65 4.02
C GLY A 358 -11.60 -5.58 2.74
N GLY A 359 -12.05 -6.19 1.66
CA GLY A 359 -11.27 -6.19 0.44
C GLY A 359 -11.33 -4.88 -0.36
N CYS A 360 -10.20 -4.50 -0.96
CA CYS A 360 -10.01 -3.24 -1.69
C CYS A 360 -11.05 -3.04 -2.81
N CYS A 361 -11.81 -1.94 -2.74
CA CYS A 361 -12.84 -1.55 -3.72
C CYS A 361 -12.27 -1.38 -5.13
N CYS A 362 -11.11 -0.75 -5.29
CA CYS A 362 -10.43 -0.59 -6.59
C CYS A 362 -10.16 -1.95 -7.26
N HIS A 363 -9.77 -2.96 -6.47
CA HIS A 363 -9.52 -4.30 -6.97
C HIS A 363 -10.81 -5.09 -7.26
N LYS A 364 -11.93 -4.78 -6.59
CA LYS A 364 -13.25 -5.34 -6.95
C LYS A 364 -13.64 -4.87 -8.34
N ASP A 365 -13.71 -3.56 -8.57
CA ASP A 365 -14.04 -2.98 -9.89
C ASP A 365 -13.13 -3.53 -11.00
N LEU A 366 -11.82 -3.56 -10.75
CA LEU A 366 -10.83 -4.13 -11.66
C LEU A 366 -11.16 -5.58 -12.07
N ASN A 367 -11.53 -6.42 -11.11
CA ASN A 367 -11.85 -7.81 -11.40
C ASN A 367 -13.22 -7.97 -12.06
N VAL A 368 -14.17 -7.08 -11.76
CA VAL A 368 -15.49 -7.02 -12.40
C VAL A 368 -15.36 -6.67 -13.88
N VAL A 369 -14.57 -5.65 -14.24
CA VAL A 369 -14.25 -5.31 -15.64
C VAL A 369 -13.70 -6.53 -16.38
N ARG A 370 -12.80 -7.29 -15.74
CA ARG A 370 -12.23 -8.50 -16.32
C ARG A 370 -13.29 -9.58 -16.62
N ILE A 371 -14.27 -9.76 -15.73
CA ILE A 371 -15.38 -10.71 -15.95
C ILE A 371 -16.29 -10.21 -17.08
N GLY A 372 -16.63 -8.92 -17.10
CA GLY A 372 -17.41 -8.31 -18.18
C GLY A 372 -16.79 -8.54 -19.56
N VAL A 373 -15.49 -8.26 -19.71
CA VAL A 373 -14.77 -8.50 -20.97
C VAL A 373 -14.72 -10.00 -21.32
N ALA A 374 -14.60 -10.88 -20.32
CA ALA A 374 -14.59 -12.33 -20.57
C ALA A 374 -15.95 -12.82 -21.11
N GLU A 375 -17.06 -12.29 -20.58
CA GLU A 375 -18.42 -12.61 -21.06
C GLU A 375 -18.66 -12.08 -22.48
N VAL A 376 -18.15 -10.89 -22.82
CA VAL A 376 -18.15 -10.37 -24.19
C VAL A 376 -17.37 -11.29 -25.14
N ARG A 377 -16.24 -11.84 -24.71
CA ARG A 377 -15.48 -12.79 -25.55
C ARG A 377 -16.22 -14.10 -25.77
N CYS A 378 -16.96 -14.58 -24.79
CA CYS A 378 -17.80 -15.78 -24.92
C CYS A 378 -18.92 -15.59 -25.96
N LEU A 379 -19.40 -14.35 -26.16
CA LEU A 379 -20.42 -14.01 -27.16
C LEU A 379 -20.07 -14.57 -28.55
N TYR A 380 -18.81 -14.43 -28.97
CA TYR A 380 -18.36 -14.78 -30.32
C TYR A 380 -18.57 -16.26 -30.63
N SER A 381 -18.23 -17.13 -29.67
CA SER A 381 -18.47 -18.57 -29.81
C SER A 381 -19.94 -18.97 -29.71
N VAL A 382 -20.71 -18.29 -28.84
CA VAL A 382 -22.10 -18.69 -28.54
C VAL A 382 -23.06 -18.27 -29.65
N HIS A 383 -22.89 -17.08 -30.20
CA HIS A 383 -23.77 -16.50 -31.22
C HIS A 383 -23.21 -16.62 -32.63
N ASN A 384 -22.10 -17.34 -32.82
CA ASN A 384 -21.40 -17.52 -34.09
C ASN A 384 -21.10 -16.19 -34.82
N ILE A 385 -20.70 -15.17 -34.04
CA ILE A 385 -20.40 -13.83 -34.55
C ILE A 385 -18.89 -13.73 -34.83
N PRO A 386 -18.45 -13.06 -35.91
CA PRO A 386 -17.03 -12.89 -36.22
C PRO A 386 -16.25 -12.30 -35.03
N ALA A 387 -15.18 -12.99 -34.64
CA ALA A 387 -14.33 -12.55 -33.55
C ALA A 387 -13.51 -11.30 -33.93
N PRO A 388 -13.08 -10.49 -32.95
CA PRO A 388 -12.17 -9.37 -33.16
C PRO A 388 -10.89 -9.78 -33.87
N VAL A 389 -10.37 -8.87 -34.70
CA VAL A 389 -9.13 -9.09 -35.44
C VAL A 389 -7.96 -9.49 -34.53
N LEU A 390 -7.21 -10.52 -34.94
CA LEU A 390 -6.06 -11.00 -34.19
C LEU A 390 -4.90 -9.99 -34.28
N LEU A 391 -4.39 -9.60 -33.10
CA LEU A 391 -3.27 -8.66 -32.92
C LEU A 391 -2.05 -9.42 -32.40
N ALA A 392 -1.57 -10.34 -33.25
CA ALA A 392 -0.44 -11.23 -32.94
C ALA A 392 0.86 -10.45 -32.81
N ASN A 393 1.79 -10.95 -31.97
CA ASN A 393 3.15 -10.40 -31.94
C ASN A 393 3.91 -10.80 -33.22
N LYS A 394 5.02 -10.11 -33.52
CA LYS A 394 5.83 -10.34 -34.74
C LYS A 394 6.17 -11.82 -35.01
N ALA A 395 6.53 -12.58 -33.97
CA ALA A 395 6.90 -13.98 -34.13
C ALA A 395 5.69 -14.85 -34.50
N ASN A 396 4.59 -14.70 -33.75
CA ASN A 396 3.36 -15.45 -34.02
C ASN A 396 2.75 -15.07 -35.37
N ASP A 397 2.76 -13.78 -35.71
CA ASP A 397 2.25 -13.26 -36.98
C ASP A 397 3.04 -13.83 -38.16
N SER A 398 4.38 -13.91 -38.04
CA SER A 398 5.22 -14.57 -39.04
C SER A 398 4.89 -16.05 -39.20
N VAL A 399 4.64 -16.78 -38.11
CA VAL A 399 4.22 -18.19 -38.16
C VAL A 399 2.85 -18.34 -38.82
N ILE A 400 1.91 -17.46 -38.50
CA ILE A 400 0.56 -17.47 -39.08
C ILE A 400 0.62 -17.25 -40.61
N ASN A 401 1.41 -16.28 -41.05
CA ASN A 401 1.58 -15.96 -42.47
C ASN A 401 2.35 -17.05 -43.25
N LEU A 402 3.32 -17.72 -42.60
CA LEU A 402 4.09 -18.80 -43.24
C LEU A 402 3.31 -20.11 -43.29
N SER A 403 2.46 -20.38 -42.29
CA SER A 403 1.67 -21.61 -42.17
C SER A 403 0.27 -21.50 -42.80
N SER A 404 -0.02 -20.43 -43.56
CA SER A 404 -1.31 -20.25 -44.25
C SER A 404 -1.64 -21.39 -45.24
N ASN A 405 -0.61 -22.12 -45.71
CA ASN A 405 -0.74 -23.26 -46.62
C ASN A 405 -0.79 -24.63 -45.93
N ASP A 406 -0.60 -24.71 -44.60
CA ASP A 406 -0.74 -25.94 -43.80
C ASP A 406 -1.56 -25.65 -42.52
N PRO A 407 -2.91 -25.70 -42.64
CA PRO A 407 -3.82 -25.40 -41.53
C PRO A 407 -3.73 -26.41 -40.37
N ALA A 408 -3.03 -27.53 -40.54
CA ALA A 408 -2.89 -28.59 -39.53
C ALA A 408 -1.59 -28.50 -38.72
N SER A 409 -0.73 -27.50 -38.99
CA SER A 409 0.52 -27.33 -38.28
C SER A 409 0.30 -26.98 -36.80
N ALA A 410 0.94 -27.75 -35.91
CA ALA A 410 0.93 -27.47 -34.48
C ALA A 410 1.54 -26.08 -34.16
N ALA A 411 2.45 -25.59 -35.00
CA ALA A 411 3.03 -24.25 -34.85
C ALA A 411 1.99 -23.15 -35.10
N LEU A 412 1.12 -23.33 -36.11
CA LEU A 412 0.02 -22.40 -36.39
C LEU A 412 -0.99 -22.36 -35.24
N GLN A 413 -1.45 -23.53 -34.77
CA GLN A 413 -2.35 -23.60 -33.61
C GLN A 413 -1.75 -22.91 -32.39
N ASN A 414 -0.50 -23.22 -32.05
CA ASN A 414 0.18 -22.57 -30.92
C ASN A 414 0.30 -21.05 -31.12
N ALA A 415 0.59 -20.58 -32.34
CA ALA A 415 0.74 -19.15 -32.64
C ALA A 415 -0.60 -18.40 -32.54
N VAL A 416 -1.70 -19.01 -32.97
CA VAL A 416 -3.05 -18.45 -32.85
C VAL A 416 -3.50 -18.45 -31.38
N GLU A 417 -3.33 -19.56 -30.67
CA GLU A 417 -3.69 -19.70 -29.24
C GLU A 417 -2.87 -18.77 -28.32
N ALA A 418 -1.60 -18.52 -28.67
CA ALA A 418 -0.73 -17.60 -27.92
C ALA A 418 -0.96 -16.12 -28.27
N SER A 419 -1.78 -15.83 -29.29
CA SER A 419 -2.09 -14.47 -29.72
C SER A 419 -3.41 -14.00 -29.12
N SER A 420 -3.59 -12.68 -29.01
CA SER A 420 -4.80 -12.08 -28.45
C SER A 420 -5.41 -11.04 -29.38
N SER A 421 -6.67 -10.72 -29.15
CA SER A 421 -7.48 -9.79 -29.94
C SER A 421 -8.39 -8.92 -29.05
N GLY A 422 -9.12 -8.01 -29.68
CA GLY A 422 -10.16 -7.21 -29.05
C GLY A 422 -9.69 -5.94 -28.34
N ALA A 423 -10.62 -5.25 -27.70
CA ALA A 423 -10.47 -3.95 -27.05
C ALA A 423 -9.26 -3.92 -26.11
N ILE A 424 -9.18 -4.86 -25.16
CA ILE A 424 -8.09 -4.89 -24.17
C ILE A 424 -6.73 -5.01 -24.86
N LYS A 425 -6.59 -5.83 -25.90
CA LYS A 425 -5.32 -5.98 -26.60
C LYS A 425 -4.96 -4.71 -27.38
N LEU A 426 -5.92 -4.10 -28.07
CA LEU A 426 -5.73 -2.84 -28.77
C LEU A 426 -5.28 -1.73 -27.81
N LEU A 427 -6.03 -1.51 -26.73
CA LEU A 427 -5.73 -0.49 -25.72
C LEU A 427 -4.36 -0.74 -25.06
N GLN A 428 -4.00 -2.00 -24.80
CA GLN A 428 -2.66 -2.35 -24.30
C GLN A 428 -1.56 -1.94 -25.28
N LEU A 429 -1.75 -2.14 -26.58
CA LEU A 429 -0.77 -1.75 -27.60
C LEU A 429 -0.68 -0.22 -27.73
N ILE A 430 -1.83 0.47 -27.75
CA ILE A 430 -1.88 1.94 -27.76
C ILE A 430 -1.15 2.49 -26.53
N GLY A 431 -1.42 1.97 -25.34
CA GLY A 431 -0.69 2.37 -24.13
C GLY A 431 0.79 2.04 -24.18
N ALA A 432 1.18 0.88 -24.71
CA ALA A 432 2.59 0.57 -24.89
C ALA A 432 3.29 1.54 -25.86
N LEU A 433 2.55 2.14 -26.79
CA LEU A 433 3.07 3.14 -27.72
C LEU A 433 3.05 4.56 -27.12
N LEU A 434 1.91 5.00 -26.59
CA LEU A 434 1.64 6.40 -26.18
C LEU A 434 1.89 6.65 -24.68
N ARG A 435 1.97 5.61 -23.84
CA ARG A 435 2.22 5.71 -22.39
C ARG A 435 2.97 4.47 -21.89
N HIS A 436 4.18 4.29 -22.39
CA HIS A 436 4.99 3.12 -22.11
C HIS A 436 5.48 3.07 -20.63
N LYS A 437 5.60 1.87 -20.06
CA LYS A 437 6.06 1.66 -18.67
C LYS A 437 7.48 2.17 -18.37
N ASP A 438 8.31 2.16 -19.41
CA ASP A 438 9.67 2.72 -19.40
C ASP A 438 9.56 4.13 -19.97
N GLY A 439 9.87 5.13 -19.15
CA GLY A 439 9.73 6.55 -19.50
C GLY A 439 10.69 7.00 -20.62
N GLU A 440 11.73 6.22 -20.91
CA GLU A 440 12.66 6.49 -22.03
C GLU A 440 12.16 5.94 -23.38
N ARG A 441 11.05 5.17 -23.39
CA ARG A 441 10.52 4.51 -24.59
C ARG A 441 9.10 4.97 -24.92
N GLY A 442 8.73 4.78 -26.19
CA GLY A 442 7.42 5.14 -26.72
C GLY A 442 7.34 6.57 -27.23
N TYR A 443 6.13 7.02 -27.54
CA TYR A 443 5.80 8.30 -28.16
C TYR A 443 5.03 9.21 -27.19
N GLN A 444 5.32 9.12 -25.89
CA GLN A 444 4.53 9.76 -24.84
C GLN A 444 4.51 11.28 -24.97
N ASP A 445 5.69 11.90 -25.08
CA ASP A 445 5.79 13.36 -25.22
C ASP A 445 5.25 13.84 -26.57
N LYS A 446 5.51 13.08 -27.66
CA LYS A 446 4.94 13.37 -28.99
C LYS A 446 3.41 13.36 -28.93
N CYS A 447 2.83 12.35 -28.30
CA CYS A 447 1.39 12.24 -28.09
C CYS A 447 0.85 13.40 -27.27
N SER A 448 1.50 13.74 -26.15
CA SER A 448 1.03 14.83 -25.29
C SER A 448 1.08 16.19 -25.97
N ILE A 449 2.09 16.47 -26.79
CA ILE A 449 2.16 17.71 -27.58
C ILE A 449 1.07 17.72 -28.67
N PHE A 450 1.02 16.68 -29.50
CA PHE A 450 0.06 16.61 -30.61
C PHE A 450 -1.39 16.66 -30.13
N MET A 451 -1.75 15.84 -29.13
CA MET A 451 -3.11 15.78 -28.61
C MET A 451 -3.50 17.09 -27.93
N ARG A 452 -2.58 17.77 -27.24
CA ARG A 452 -2.87 19.09 -26.63
C ARG A 452 -3.24 20.12 -27.69
N GLU A 453 -2.42 20.27 -28.73
CA GLU A 453 -2.68 21.22 -29.80
C GLU A 453 -3.98 20.90 -30.55
N ARG A 454 -4.20 19.63 -30.90
CA ARG A 454 -5.42 19.21 -31.61
C ARG A 454 -6.68 19.34 -30.74
N LYS A 455 -6.63 18.96 -29.47
CA LYS A 455 -7.78 19.09 -28.55
C LYS A 455 -8.14 20.56 -28.29
N LEU A 456 -7.14 21.43 -28.15
CA LEU A 456 -7.37 22.87 -28.01
C LEU A 456 -7.96 23.45 -29.30
N THR A 457 -7.37 23.15 -30.46
CA THR A 457 -7.77 23.76 -31.74
C THR A 457 -9.14 23.28 -32.22
N LEU A 458 -9.48 22.00 -32.04
CA LEU A 458 -10.70 21.40 -32.58
C LEU A 458 -11.87 21.37 -31.58
N PHE A 459 -11.58 21.28 -30.28
CA PHE A 459 -12.58 21.09 -29.24
C PHE A 459 -12.53 22.14 -28.12
N ASN A 460 -11.59 23.10 -28.18
CA ASN A 460 -11.36 24.11 -27.14
C ASN A 460 -11.13 23.50 -25.73
N LEU A 461 -10.43 22.36 -25.67
CA LEU A 461 -10.09 21.68 -24.41
C LEU A 461 -8.62 21.92 -24.06
N GLU A 462 -8.35 22.48 -22.87
CA GLU A 462 -7.00 22.80 -22.39
C GLU A 462 -6.39 21.71 -21.46
N GLU A 463 -6.98 20.52 -21.42
CA GLU A 463 -6.66 19.49 -20.44
C GLU A 463 -5.28 18.81 -20.62
N SER A 464 -4.81 18.16 -19.55
CA SER A 464 -3.59 17.34 -19.55
C SER A 464 -3.72 16.14 -20.51
N CYS A 465 -3.09 16.23 -21.68
CA CYS A 465 -3.18 15.22 -22.75
C CYS A 465 -2.26 13.99 -22.60
N LYS A 466 -2.12 13.47 -21.38
CA LYS A 466 -1.41 12.20 -21.17
C LYS A 466 -2.39 11.05 -21.42
N PHE A 467 -2.05 10.16 -22.34
CA PHE A 467 -2.84 8.95 -22.56
C PHE A 467 -2.94 8.13 -21.25
N PRO A 468 -4.11 7.52 -20.94
CA PRO A 468 -4.28 6.73 -19.72
C PRO A 468 -3.22 5.65 -19.55
N ASP A 469 -2.69 5.51 -18.33
CA ASP A 469 -1.53 4.67 -18.04
C ASP A 469 -1.87 3.18 -17.90
N VAL A 470 -2.29 2.57 -19.01
CA VAL A 470 -2.60 1.13 -19.10
C VAL A 470 -1.38 0.21 -19.05
N SER A 471 -0.18 0.78 -19.15
CA SER A 471 1.09 0.05 -19.06
C SER A 471 1.52 -0.20 -17.62
N ASN A 472 1.27 0.75 -16.71
CA ASN A 472 1.62 0.63 -15.29
C ASN A 472 0.42 0.28 -14.41
N ASN A 473 -0.72 0.93 -14.63
CA ASN A 473 -1.95 0.65 -13.91
C ASN A 473 -2.70 -0.47 -14.65
N ARG A 474 -3.28 -1.42 -13.92
CA ARG A 474 -4.06 -2.51 -14.52
C ARG A 474 -5.53 -2.09 -14.70
N TYR A 475 -6.23 -2.75 -15.64
CA TYR A 475 -7.68 -2.81 -15.96
C TYR A 475 -8.60 -1.59 -15.67
N GLY A 476 -8.58 -0.95 -14.50
CA GLY A 476 -9.37 0.27 -14.23
C GLY A 476 -9.00 1.46 -15.12
N CYS A 477 -7.78 1.50 -15.65
CA CYS A 477 -7.34 2.47 -16.67
C CYS A 477 -7.81 2.14 -18.09
N TYR A 478 -8.27 0.92 -18.36
CA TYR A 478 -8.70 0.53 -19.71
C TYR A 478 -10.05 1.13 -20.07
N THR A 479 -10.92 1.41 -19.09
CA THR A 479 -12.18 2.12 -19.32
C THR A 479 -11.91 3.58 -19.71
N TYR A 480 -10.98 4.27 -19.03
CA TYR A 480 -10.51 5.61 -19.42
C TYR A 480 -9.82 5.60 -20.80
N ALA A 481 -8.95 4.62 -21.05
CA ALA A 481 -8.30 4.48 -22.36
C ALA A 481 -9.32 4.22 -23.48
N ALA A 482 -10.36 3.44 -23.19
CA ALA A 482 -11.43 3.18 -24.14
C ALA A 482 -12.19 4.47 -24.47
N ALA A 483 -12.53 5.28 -23.46
CA ALA A 483 -13.19 6.57 -23.68
C ALA A 483 -12.32 7.53 -24.50
N GLU A 484 -11.03 7.67 -24.15
CA GLU A 484 -10.08 8.50 -24.92
C GLU A 484 -9.99 8.05 -26.39
N VAL A 485 -9.95 6.74 -26.65
CA VAL A 485 -9.94 6.17 -28.02
C VAL A 485 -11.27 6.39 -28.74
N VAL A 486 -12.40 6.38 -28.04
CA VAL A 486 -13.73 6.65 -28.62
C VAL A 486 -13.87 8.12 -29.02
N CYS A 487 -13.51 9.05 -28.13
CA CYS A 487 -13.65 10.48 -28.34
C CYS A 487 -12.64 11.01 -29.37
N PHE A 488 -11.41 10.48 -29.40
CA PHE A 488 -10.32 11.01 -30.22
C PHE A 488 -9.76 9.99 -31.22
N HIS A 489 -10.61 9.06 -31.69
CA HIS A 489 -10.24 8.00 -32.62
C HIS A 489 -9.45 8.52 -33.84
N SER A 490 -9.97 9.54 -34.52
CA SER A 490 -9.37 10.14 -35.71
C SER A 490 -8.01 10.77 -35.41
N LEU A 491 -7.90 11.49 -34.30
CA LEU A 491 -6.65 12.13 -33.88
C LEU A 491 -5.58 11.11 -33.50
N ILE A 492 -5.95 10.01 -32.83
CA ILE A 492 -5.00 8.94 -32.50
C ILE A 492 -4.52 8.24 -33.78
N TYR A 493 -5.42 8.01 -34.74
CA TYR A 493 -5.06 7.46 -36.03
C TYR A 493 -4.11 8.39 -36.82
N GLU A 494 -4.42 9.67 -36.86
CA GLU A 494 -3.60 10.72 -37.49
C GLU A 494 -2.21 10.78 -36.84
N LEU A 495 -2.13 10.84 -35.51
CA LEU A 495 -0.88 10.83 -34.76
C LEU A 495 0.01 9.65 -35.13
N VAL A 496 -0.55 8.42 -35.13
CA VAL A 496 0.22 7.23 -35.46
C VAL A 496 0.68 7.26 -36.92
N SER A 497 -0.15 7.78 -37.83
CA SER A 497 0.18 7.92 -39.25
C SER A 497 1.29 8.95 -39.48
N GLU A 498 1.20 10.15 -38.89
CA GLU A 498 2.25 11.17 -38.95
C GLU A 498 3.58 10.68 -38.38
N ILE A 499 3.53 9.88 -37.31
CA ILE A 499 4.75 9.27 -36.75
C ILE A 499 5.35 8.25 -37.72
N VAL A 500 4.54 7.48 -38.43
CA VAL A 500 5.01 6.52 -39.44
C VAL A 500 5.64 7.26 -40.63
N ASP A 501 5.00 8.33 -41.09
CA ASP A 501 5.44 9.11 -42.25
C ASP A 501 6.70 9.93 -41.95
N SER A 502 6.87 10.40 -40.72
CA SER A 502 8.04 11.19 -40.28
C SER A 502 9.31 10.37 -39.98
N LYS A 503 9.27 9.05 -40.11
CA LYS A 503 10.46 8.21 -39.90
C LYS A 503 11.48 8.35 -41.02
N THR A 504 12.74 8.04 -40.69
CA THR A 504 13.84 7.96 -41.68
C THR A 504 13.51 7.01 -42.85
N LYS A 505 12.82 5.91 -42.56
CA LYS A 505 12.16 5.08 -43.57
C LYS A 505 10.68 5.44 -43.57
N SER A 506 10.35 6.52 -44.25
CA SER A 506 8.98 7.06 -44.33
C SER A 506 8.01 5.98 -44.82
N GLY A 507 6.82 5.93 -44.22
CA GLY A 507 5.77 4.96 -44.56
C GLY A 507 5.97 3.54 -43.97
N PHE A 508 7.10 3.23 -43.34
CA PHE A 508 7.33 1.91 -42.75
C PHE A 508 6.84 1.84 -41.29
N THR A 509 5.81 1.03 -41.08
CA THR A 509 5.30 0.69 -39.74
C THR A 509 6.21 -0.32 -39.05
N ASN A 510 6.37 -0.19 -37.73
CA ASN A 510 6.81 -1.31 -36.90
C ASN A 510 5.59 -2.20 -36.56
N HIS A 511 5.84 -3.40 -36.06
CA HIS A 511 4.77 -4.39 -35.82
C HIS A 511 3.72 -3.93 -34.78
N VAL A 512 4.10 -3.06 -33.83
CA VAL A 512 3.16 -2.50 -32.85
C VAL A 512 2.25 -1.46 -33.49
N GLU A 513 2.81 -0.53 -34.27
CA GLU A 513 2.04 0.47 -35.02
C GLU A 513 1.12 -0.19 -36.04
N GLN A 514 1.61 -1.20 -36.77
CA GLN A 514 0.79 -1.97 -37.71
C GLN A 514 -0.40 -2.60 -37.01
N ASN A 515 -0.20 -3.23 -35.85
CA ASN A 515 -1.30 -3.81 -35.06
C ASN A 515 -2.27 -2.74 -34.51
N ILE A 516 -1.77 -1.56 -34.13
CA ILE A 516 -2.62 -0.45 -33.70
C ILE A 516 -3.49 0.05 -34.85
N LEU A 517 -2.89 0.37 -36.00
CA LEU A 517 -3.62 0.80 -37.19
C LEU A 517 -4.62 -0.28 -37.66
N LYS A 518 -4.20 -1.55 -37.65
CA LYS A 518 -5.07 -2.70 -37.94
C LYS A 518 -6.26 -2.78 -36.98
N GLY A 519 -6.05 -2.51 -35.69
CA GLY A 519 -7.11 -2.53 -34.68
C GLY A 519 -8.04 -1.31 -34.74
N LEU A 520 -7.50 -0.12 -35.04
CA LEU A 520 -8.26 1.12 -35.18
C LEU A 520 -9.13 1.12 -36.45
N ASN A 521 -8.57 0.73 -37.60
CA ASN A 521 -9.28 0.70 -38.89
C ASN A 521 -10.25 -0.48 -39.04
N CYS A 522 -10.39 -1.33 -38.03
CA CYS A 522 -11.22 -2.52 -38.14
C CYS A 522 -12.70 -2.20 -37.98
N ALA A 523 -13.29 -1.51 -38.96
CA ALA A 523 -14.73 -1.22 -39.01
C ALA A 523 -15.59 -2.50 -39.08
N ALA A 524 -15.03 -3.61 -39.57
CA ALA A 524 -15.73 -4.88 -39.82
C ALA A 524 -15.63 -5.92 -38.68
N THR A 525 -14.87 -5.68 -37.60
CA THR A 525 -14.82 -6.63 -36.48
C THR A 525 -15.06 -5.92 -35.16
N MET A 526 -15.64 -6.67 -34.22
CA MET A 526 -16.24 -6.20 -32.98
C MET A 526 -15.31 -5.45 -32.02
N THR A 527 -14.04 -5.22 -32.36
CA THR A 527 -13.06 -4.43 -31.57
C THR A 527 -13.57 -3.04 -31.23
N ARG A 528 -14.09 -2.27 -32.21
CA ARG A 528 -14.63 -0.92 -31.95
C ARG A 528 -15.87 -0.98 -31.04
N THR A 529 -16.73 -1.98 -31.25
CA THR A 529 -17.90 -2.25 -30.40
C THR A 529 -17.50 -2.60 -28.96
N GLU A 530 -16.49 -3.45 -28.76
CA GLU A 530 -15.96 -3.78 -27.43
C GLU A 530 -15.37 -2.55 -26.73
N VAL A 531 -14.63 -1.70 -27.46
CA VAL A 531 -14.08 -0.45 -26.91
C VAL A 531 -15.21 0.46 -26.45
N VAL A 532 -16.26 0.64 -27.24
CA VAL A 532 -17.44 1.44 -26.86
C VAL A 532 -18.14 0.87 -25.63
N ALA A 533 -18.40 -0.45 -25.60
CA ALA A 533 -19.05 -1.07 -24.43
C ALA A 533 -18.20 -0.94 -23.15
N LEU A 534 -16.87 -1.02 -23.27
CA LEU A 534 -15.95 -0.81 -22.15
C LEU A 534 -15.92 0.64 -21.67
N ALA A 535 -15.97 1.61 -22.59
CA ALA A 535 -16.04 3.04 -22.26
C ALA A 535 -17.37 3.38 -21.56
N LEU A 536 -18.49 2.84 -22.06
CA LEU A 536 -19.82 3.03 -21.47
C LEU A 536 -19.91 2.44 -20.05
N TYR A 537 -19.38 1.23 -19.83
CA TYR A 537 -19.28 0.67 -18.47
C TYR A 537 -18.43 1.56 -17.56
N GLY A 538 -17.33 2.08 -18.09
CA GLY A 538 -16.49 3.08 -17.44
C GLY A 538 -17.29 4.27 -16.92
N ALA A 539 -17.93 4.98 -17.83
CA ALA A 539 -18.66 6.21 -17.55
C ALA A 539 -19.90 6.00 -16.66
N SER A 540 -20.63 4.89 -16.83
CA SER A 540 -21.86 4.62 -16.09
C SER A 540 -21.63 4.04 -14.69
N VAL A 541 -20.59 3.24 -14.49
CA VAL A 541 -20.43 2.44 -13.26
C VAL A 541 -19.05 2.65 -12.63
N SER A 542 -17.98 2.31 -13.34
CA SER A 542 -16.64 2.22 -12.77
C SER A 542 -16.15 3.59 -12.27
N TRP A 543 -16.28 4.67 -13.05
CA TRP A 543 -15.79 5.99 -12.63
C TRP A 543 -16.60 6.61 -11.49
N PRO A 544 -17.95 6.62 -11.53
CA PRO A 544 -18.76 7.04 -10.39
C PRO A 544 -18.48 6.22 -9.12
N TYR A 545 -18.32 4.90 -9.27
CA TYR A 545 -17.94 4.02 -8.15
C TYR A 545 -16.57 4.39 -7.59
N MET A 546 -15.56 4.56 -8.45
CA MET A 546 -14.22 4.94 -8.04
C MET A 546 -14.19 6.31 -7.36
N ALA A 547 -15.04 7.26 -7.78
CA ALA A 547 -15.21 8.55 -7.12
C ALA A 547 -15.87 8.41 -5.73
N ALA A 548 -16.86 7.52 -5.60
CA ALA A 548 -17.57 7.29 -4.33
C ALA A 548 -16.71 6.57 -3.27
N VAL A 549 -15.83 5.64 -3.70
CA VAL A 549 -15.00 4.86 -2.77
C VAL A 549 -13.65 5.52 -2.46
N ARG A 550 -13.20 6.50 -3.25
CA ARG A 550 -11.93 7.20 -2.98
C ARG A 550 -12.15 8.36 -2.01
N GLY A 551 -11.68 8.19 -0.79
CA GLY A 551 -11.56 9.27 0.20
C GLY A 551 -10.29 10.09 0.04
N THR A 552 -10.14 11.10 0.91
CA THR A 552 -8.85 11.78 1.10
C THR A 552 -8.00 11.01 2.10
N LYS A 553 -6.71 11.33 2.22
CA LYS A 553 -5.85 10.69 3.22
C LYS A 553 -6.29 11.02 4.65
N GLU A 554 -6.78 12.25 4.84
CA GLU A 554 -7.24 12.79 6.12
C GLU A 554 -8.65 12.28 6.47
N ASN A 555 -9.49 12.05 5.46
CA ASN A 555 -10.84 11.51 5.61
C ASN A 555 -11.01 10.29 4.66
N PRO A 556 -10.48 9.11 5.04
CA PRO A 556 -10.70 7.90 4.28
C PRO A 556 -12.18 7.49 4.35
N VAL A 557 -12.73 7.03 3.23
CA VAL A 557 -14.09 6.49 3.19
C VAL A 557 -14.08 5.13 3.87
N ASN A 558 -14.91 4.96 4.89
CA ASN A 558 -15.08 3.71 5.59
C ASN A 558 -15.83 2.70 4.71
N LEU A 559 -15.30 1.49 4.57
CA LEU A 559 -15.87 0.44 3.73
C LEU A 559 -17.28 0.04 4.19
N VAL A 560 -17.54 0.06 5.49
CA VAL A 560 -18.84 -0.34 6.07
C VAL A 560 -19.97 0.60 5.61
N ASP A 561 -19.65 1.89 5.43
CA ASP A 561 -20.62 2.91 5.01
C ASP A 561 -21.00 2.78 3.52
N LEU A 562 -20.24 2.00 2.75
CA LEU A 562 -20.50 1.74 1.33
C LEU A 562 -21.50 0.60 1.10
N THR A 563 -22.25 0.17 2.11
CA THR A 563 -23.16 -0.97 1.99
C THR A 563 -24.25 -0.74 0.93
N ASP A 564 -24.85 0.44 0.90
CA ASP A 564 -25.96 0.72 -0.02
C ASP A 564 -25.51 0.75 -1.49
N ILE A 565 -24.36 1.36 -1.79
CA ILE A 565 -23.83 1.39 -3.15
C ILE A 565 -23.46 -0.01 -3.66
N HIS A 566 -22.88 -0.86 -2.80
CA HIS A 566 -22.54 -2.25 -3.18
C HIS A 566 -23.78 -3.13 -3.40
N ARG A 567 -24.90 -2.84 -2.71
CA ARG A 567 -26.19 -3.51 -2.97
C ARG A 567 -26.85 -3.03 -4.27
N LYS A 568 -26.70 -1.74 -4.59
CA LYS A 568 -27.23 -1.14 -5.83
C LYS A 568 -26.48 -1.62 -7.08
N LEU A 569 -25.17 -1.87 -6.98
CA LEU A 569 -24.29 -2.18 -8.11
C LEU A 569 -24.74 -3.37 -8.99
N PRO A 570 -25.02 -4.57 -8.44
CA PRO A 570 -25.52 -5.69 -9.23
C PRO A 570 -26.85 -5.38 -9.92
N LEU A 571 -27.79 -4.76 -9.20
CA LEU A 571 -29.11 -4.41 -9.70
C LEU A 571 -29.03 -3.42 -10.86
N PHE A 572 -28.20 -2.38 -10.72
CA PHE A 572 -27.97 -1.39 -11.76
C PHE A 572 -27.34 -2.01 -13.01
N CYS A 573 -26.35 -2.90 -12.83
CA CYS A 573 -25.73 -3.59 -13.96
C CYS A 573 -26.73 -4.53 -14.67
N THR A 574 -27.55 -5.26 -13.92
CA THR A 574 -28.61 -6.12 -14.49
C THR A 574 -29.63 -5.29 -15.26
N TYR A 575 -30.07 -4.17 -14.72
CA TYR A 575 -31.03 -3.27 -15.37
C TYR A 575 -30.54 -2.78 -16.75
N ILE A 576 -29.29 -2.30 -16.85
CA ILE A 576 -28.70 -1.92 -18.14
C ILE A 576 -28.51 -3.14 -19.04
N SER A 577 -28.18 -4.30 -18.49
CA SER A 577 -28.01 -5.52 -19.28
C SER A 577 -29.30 -5.97 -19.97
N GLU A 578 -30.45 -5.77 -19.32
CA GLU A 578 -31.79 -6.08 -19.83
C GLU A 578 -32.30 -4.99 -20.78
N ASN A 579 -31.89 -3.74 -20.56
CA ASN A 579 -32.34 -2.57 -21.31
C ASN A 579 -31.17 -1.79 -21.93
N PRO A 580 -30.34 -2.38 -22.79
CA PRO A 580 -29.08 -1.77 -23.25
C PRO A 580 -29.25 -0.51 -24.11
N HIS A 581 -30.46 -0.22 -24.60
CA HIS A 581 -30.75 0.95 -25.44
C HIS A 581 -30.77 2.26 -24.64
N ILE A 582 -31.12 2.21 -23.35
CA ILE A 582 -31.24 3.38 -22.48
C ILE A 582 -29.92 4.15 -22.35
N ILE A 583 -28.77 3.46 -22.47
CA ILE A 583 -27.46 4.06 -22.24
C ILE A 583 -27.05 5.07 -23.34
N LEU A 584 -27.66 4.95 -24.52
CA LEU A 584 -27.44 5.88 -25.63
C LEU A 584 -28.63 6.82 -25.84
N ASP A 585 -29.82 6.49 -25.37
CA ASP A 585 -31.03 7.29 -25.52
C ASP A 585 -30.91 8.68 -24.84
N PRO A 586 -31.01 9.81 -25.59
CA PRO A 586 -30.91 11.16 -25.04
C PRO A 586 -31.99 11.50 -24.01
N THR A 587 -33.10 10.77 -24.00
CA THR A 587 -34.25 11.02 -23.10
C THR A 587 -34.18 10.25 -21.79
N THR A 588 -33.23 9.32 -21.65
CA THR A 588 -33.10 8.50 -20.43
C THR A 588 -32.68 9.37 -19.23
N PRO A 589 -33.40 9.31 -18.08
CA PRO A 589 -33.03 10.02 -16.87
C PRO A 589 -31.63 9.66 -16.38
N LEU A 590 -30.91 10.62 -15.79
CA LEU A 590 -29.52 10.42 -15.35
C LEU A 590 -29.38 9.30 -14.31
N GLU A 591 -30.36 9.13 -13.41
CA GLU A 591 -30.38 8.06 -12.40
C GLU A 591 -30.41 6.64 -12.98
N GLN A 592 -30.88 6.51 -14.23
CA GLN A 592 -30.89 5.26 -14.98
C GLN A 592 -29.64 5.10 -15.86
N LEU A 593 -28.87 6.18 -16.04
CA LEU A 593 -27.70 6.24 -16.92
C LEU A 593 -26.38 6.03 -16.17
N THR A 594 -26.27 6.55 -14.96
CA THR A 594 -25.07 6.47 -14.11
C THR A 594 -25.43 6.00 -12.70
N LEU A 595 -24.47 5.33 -12.06
CA LEU A 595 -24.63 4.79 -10.71
C LEU A 595 -24.98 5.86 -9.66
N ASP A 596 -24.42 7.07 -9.82
CA ASP A 596 -24.59 8.22 -8.93
C ASP A 596 -25.65 9.22 -9.41
N GLY A 597 -26.29 8.97 -10.55
CA GLY A 597 -27.31 9.84 -11.13
C GLY A 597 -26.78 11.17 -11.66
N ARG A 598 -25.47 11.29 -11.91
CA ARG A 598 -24.83 12.48 -12.50
C ARG A 598 -24.57 12.31 -13.99
N PRO A 599 -24.33 13.39 -14.75
CA PRO A 599 -23.86 13.29 -16.12
C PRO A 599 -22.54 12.51 -16.22
N PHE A 600 -22.21 12.02 -17.41
CA PHE A 600 -20.90 11.42 -17.66
C PHE A 600 -19.79 12.44 -17.41
N LEU A 601 -18.66 11.97 -16.86
CA LEU A 601 -17.50 12.84 -16.62
C LEU A 601 -16.95 13.46 -17.92
N ASP A 602 -17.07 12.72 -19.03
CA ASP A 602 -16.69 13.16 -20.37
C ASP A 602 -17.95 13.43 -21.19
N ASP A 603 -18.28 14.71 -21.34
CA ASP A 603 -19.44 15.18 -22.11
C ASP A 603 -19.33 14.85 -23.61
N LEU A 604 -18.12 14.58 -24.12
CA LEU A 604 -17.90 14.23 -25.53
C LEU A 604 -18.16 12.76 -25.83
N LEU A 605 -18.21 11.89 -24.81
CA LEU A 605 -18.29 10.45 -25.03
C LEU A 605 -19.59 10.04 -25.75
N ARG A 606 -20.74 10.50 -25.29
CA ARG A 606 -22.04 10.17 -25.91
C ARG A 606 -22.17 10.75 -27.32
N PRO A 607 -21.92 12.06 -27.57
CA PRO A 607 -21.92 12.63 -28.91
C PRO A 607 -20.97 11.88 -29.86
N SER A 608 -19.77 11.53 -29.39
CA SER A 608 -18.80 10.78 -30.18
C SER A 608 -19.36 9.43 -30.60
N ILE A 609 -19.93 8.65 -29.67
CA ILE A 609 -20.56 7.37 -30.00
C ILE A 609 -21.72 7.56 -30.98
N TRP A 610 -22.58 8.56 -30.76
CA TRP A 610 -23.71 8.86 -31.65
C TRP A 610 -23.30 9.17 -33.08
N SER A 611 -22.11 9.73 -33.30
CA SER A 611 -21.64 10.03 -34.66
C SER A 611 -21.38 8.78 -35.51
N PHE A 612 -21.14 7.61 -34.90
CA PHE A 612 -20.80 6.38 -35.61
C PHE A 612 -21.51 5.12 -35.10
N TYR A 613 -22.48 5.22 -34.18
CA TYR A 613 -23.11 4.03 -33.55
C TYR A 613 -23.77 3.09 -34.56
N ARG A 614 -24.25 3.62 -35.70
CA ARG A 614 -24.86 2.83 -36.79
C ARG A 614 -23.86 1.91 -37.50
N GLU A 615 -22.58 2.22 -37.40
CA GLU A 615 -21.49 1.40 -37.96
C GLU A 615 -21.05 0.28 -36.98
N LEU A 616 -21.56 0.27 -35.74
CA LEU A 616 -21.15 -0.67 -34.71
C LEU A 616 -22.02 -1.95 -34.74
N PRO A 617 -21.48 -3.10 -35.19
CA PRO A 617 -22.26 -4.33 -35.25
C PRO A 617 -22.63 -4.80 -33.85
N ASN A 618 -23.91 -5.15 -33.65
CA ASN A 618 -24.44 -5.76 -32.44
C ASN A 618 -24.14 -4.99 -31.14
N ILE A 619 -24.04 -3.65 -31.20
CA ILE A 619 -23.63 -2.82 -30.04
C ILE A 619 -24.46 -3.09 -28.78
N PHE A 620 -25.79 -3.11 -28.89
CA PHE A 620 -26.66 -3.34 -27.74
C PHE A 620 -26.50 -4.75 -27.14
N LEU A 621 -26.21 -5.75 -27.98
CA LEU A 621 -25.93 -7.11 -27.51
C LEU A 621 -24.59 -7.19 -26.77
N VAL A 622 -23.56 -6.49 -27.26
CA VAL A 622 -22.25 -6.41 -26.58
C VAL A 622 -22.36 -5.67 -25.25
N VAL A 623 -23.08 -4.54 -25.23
CA VAL A 623 -23.35 -3.79 -23.98
C VAL A 623 -24.10 -4.68 -22.99
N SER A 624 -25.17 -5.35 -23.44
CA SER A 624 -25.94 -6.28 -22.61
C SER A 624 -25.04 -7.35 -21.96
N ARG A 625 -24.16 -7.99 -22.75
CA ARG A 625 -23.24 -9.00 -22.22
C ARG A 625 -22.17 -8.44 -21.29
N MET A 626 -21.61 -7.27 -21.61
CA MET A 626 -20.63 -6.60 -20.74
C MET A 626 -21.24 -6.35 -19.36
N PHE A 627 -22.41 -5.72 -19.30
CA PHE A 627 -23.08 -5.39 -18.05
C PHE A 627 -23.59 -6.63 -17.30
N SER A 628 -24.09 -7.65 -18.00
CA SER A 628 -24.46 -8.94 -17.39
C SER A 628 -23.26 -9.63 -16.73
N GLY A 629 -22.09 -9.63 -17.39
CA GLY A 629 -20.85 -10.14 -16.81
C GLY A 629 -20.40 -9.32 -15.61
N CYS A 630 -20.54 -8.00 -15.68
CA CYS A 630 -20.22 -7.12 -14.55
C CYS A 630 -21.16 -7.34 -13.35
N ALA A 631 -22.46 -7.57 -13.56
CA ALA A 631 -23.41 -7.90 -12.50
C ALA A 631 -22.97 -9.16 -11.72
N LYS A 632 -22.68 -10.26 -12.45
CA LYS A 632 -22.11 -11.49 -11.85
C LYS A 632 -20.81 -11.23 -11.11
N GLY A 633 -19.97 -10.35 -11.66
CA GLY A 633 -18.71 -9.96 -11.03
C GLY A 633 -18.94 -9.29 -9.68
N TRP A 634 -19.85 -8.31 -9.63
CA TRP A 634 -20.17 -7.61 -8.40
C TRP A 634 -20.70 -8.59 -7.35
N GLU A 635 -21.69 -9.41 -7.67
CA GLU A 635 -22.22 -10.46 -6.77
C GLU A 635 -21.11 -11.37 -6.21
N HIS A 636 -20.13 -11.74 -7.05
CA HIS A 636 -19.03 -12.60 -6.63
C HIS A 636 -18.02 -11.91 -5.70
N PHE A 637 -17.78 -10.60 -5.89
CA PHE A 637 -16.75 -9.84 -5.16
C PHE A 637 -17.27 -9.00 -3.99
N THR A 638 -18.58 -8.96 -3.76
CA THR A 638 -19.22 -8.21 -2.66
C THR A 638 -20.02 -9.08 -1.68
N PRO A 639 -19.62 -10.33 -1.35
CA PRO A 639 -20.43 -11.19 -0.49
C PRO A 639 -20.64 -10.62 0.92
N GLU A 640 -19.71 -9.80 1.41
CA GLU A 640 -19.76 -9.16 2.72
C GLU A 640 -20.88 -8.11 2.86
N PHE A 641 -21.41 -7.59 1.75
CA PHE A 641 -22.44 -6.53 1.72
C PHE A 641 -23.87 -7.04 1.54
N HIS A 642 -24.07 -8.34 1.29
CA HIS A 642 -25.42 -8.89 1.18
C HIS A 642 -26.25 -8.65 2.45
N VAL A 643 -27.57 -8.66 2.29
CA VAL A 643 -28.48 -8.61 3.44
C VAL A 643 -28.22 -9.83 4.33
N GLY A 644 -27.94 -9.61 5.62
CA GLY A 644 -27.51 -10.65 6.55
C GLY A 644 -26.05 -11.11 6.38
N GLY A 645 -25.28 -10.41 5.56
CA GLY A 645 -23.84 -10.59 5.36
C GLY A 645 -23.00 -10.16 6.58
N THR A 646 -21.67 -10.15 6.43
CA THR A 646 -20.76 -9.88 7.54
C THR A 646 -20.96 -8.49 8.14
N PHE A 647 -21.16 -7.46 7.33
CA PHE A 647 -21.36 -6.09 7.85
C PHE A 647 -22.70 -5.90 8.57
N ASP A 648 -23.77 -6.56 8.12
CA ASP A 648 -25.08 -6.50 8.79
C ASP A 648 -25.09 -7.13 10.18
N ARG A 649 -24.18 -8.07 10.45
CA ARG A 649 -24.05 -8.74 11.74
C ARG A 649 -23.25 -7.95 12.77
N LEU A 650 -22.59 -6.86 12.36
CA LEU A 650 -21.81 -6.02 13.27
C LEU A 650 -22.74 -5.23 14.19
N THR A 651 -22.41 -5.23 15.48
CA THR A 651 -23.12 -4.39 16.47
C THR A 651 -22.85 -2.90 16.22
N PRO A 652 -23.71 -1.98 16.71
CA PRO A 652 -23.46 -0.54 16.60
C PRO A 652 -22.09 -0.11 17.16
N GLU A 653 -21.67 -0.71 18.27
CA GLU A 653 -20.37 -0.44 18.92
C GLU A 653 -19.21 -0.90 18.05
N GLN A 654 -19.31 -2.09 17.44
CA GLN A 654 -18.30 -2.59 16.52
C GLN A 654 -18.21 -1.71 15.27
N ARG A 655 -19.34 -1.25 14.73
CA ARG A 655 -19.39 -0.33 13.59
C ARG A 655 -18.74 1.02 13.90
N ALA A 656 -18.91 1.54 15.12
CA ALA A 656 -18.28 2.79 15.54
C ALA A 656 -16.75 2.69 15.64
N ILE A 657 -16.20 1.51 15.94
CA ILE A 657 -14.76 1.28 16.05
C ILE A 657 -14.13 0.92 14.68
N LEU A 658 -14.86 0.19 13.84
CA LEU A 658 -14.36 -0.35 12.57
C LEU A 658 -14.30 0.72 11.48
N VAL A 659 -13.16 1.40 11.38
CA VAL A 659 -12.82 2.23 10.22
C VAL A 659 -11.92 1.45 9.28
N ILE A 660 -12.54 0.76 8.32
CA ILE A 660 -11.84 -0.01 7.29
C ILE A 660 -11.64 0.89 6.08
N PRO A 661 -10.40 1.23 5.69
CA PRO A 661 -10.17 1.97 4.45
C PRO A 661 -10.77 1.21 3.27
N SER A 662 -11.63 1.86 2.49
CA SER A 662 -12.27 1.27 1.31
C SER A 662 -11.30 0.95 0.17
N THR A 663 -10.15 1.63 0.13
CA THR A 663 -9.06 1.39 -0.84
C THR A 663 -7.76 1.03 -0.12
N ASN A 664 -6.89 0.29 -0.81
CA ASN A 664 -5.55 -0.05 -0.32
C ASN A 664 -4.49 0.99 -0.75
N ASP A 665 -4.92 2.20 -1.10
CA ASP A 665 -4.06 3.24 -1.71
C ASP A 665 -2.88 3.63 -0.80
N CYS A 666 -3.07 3.58 0.52
CA CYS A 666 -2.00 3.82 1.49
C CYS A 666 -0.86 2.79 1.36
N SER A 667 -1.17 1.50 1.25
CA SER A 667 -0.17 0.44 1.12
C SER A 667 0.49 0.44 -0.26
N GLU A 668 -0.30 0.53 -1.33
CA GLU A 668 0.22 0.61 -2.71
C GLU A 668 1.09 1.86 -2.90
N GLY A 669 0.62 3.00 -2.41
CA GLY A 669 1.34 4.27 -2.46
C GLY A 669 2.65 4.24 -1.67
N MET A 670 2.70 3.50 -0.56
CA MET A 670 3.94 3.29 0.20
C MET A 670 4.94 2.41 -0.53
N LEU A 671 4.49 1.36 -1.22
CA LEU A 671 5.34 0.54 -2.08
C LEU A 671 5.86 1.36 -3.29
N GLY A 672 5.03 2.23 -3.85
CA GLY A 672 5.43 3.21 -4.86
C GLY A 672 6.52 4.16 -4.33
N SER A 673 6.30 4.73 -3.15
CA SER A 673 7.25 5.62 -2.46
C SER A 673 8.58 4.91 -2.17
N PHE A 674 8.54 3.65 -1.73
CA PHE A 674 9.72 2.82 -1.52
C PHE A 674 10.51 2.62 -2.82
N ARG A 675 9.83 2.34 -3.93
CA ARG A 675 10.49 2.19 -5.24
C ARG A 675 11.20 3.48 -5.66
N VAL A 676 10.56 4.63 -5.48
CA VAL A 676 11.15 5.95 -5.79
C VAL A 676 12.35 6.21 -4.88
N HIS A 677 12.20 5.96 -3.57
CA HIS A 677 13.28 6.10 -2.60
C HIS A 677 14.51 5.28 -2.97
N MET A 678 14.32 4.01 -3.36
CA MET A 678 15.41 3.11 -3.77
C MET A 678 16.07 3.51 -5.09
N ARG A 679 15.41 4.31 -5.95
CA ARG A 679 16.04 4.88 -7.16
C ARG A 679 17.03 5.98 -6.79
N TYR A 680 16.64 6.90 -5.91
CA TYR A 680 17.50 8.01 -5.46
C TYR A 680 18.53 7.56 -4.41
N HIS A 681 18.22 6.52 -3.63
CA HIS A 681 19.06 6.00 -2.56
C HIS A 681 19.32 4.50 -2.75
N PRO A 682 20.10 4.10 -3.78
CA PRO A 682 20.30 2.69 -4.12
C PRO A 682 20.97 1.87 -3.01
N ASN A 683 21.69 2.52 -2.10
CA ASN A 683 22.33 1.90 -0.93
C ASN A 683 21.44 1.84 0.31
N SER A 684 20.22 2.39 0.25
CA SER A 684 19.25 2.34 1.35
C SER A 684 18.71 0.93 1.56
N THR A 685 18.00 0.74 2.67
CA THR A 685 17.31 -0.51 2.99
C THR A 685 15.84 -0.24 3.29
N ALA A 686 15.02 -1.30 3.25
CA ALA A 686 13.61 -1.23 3.63
C ALA A 686 13.45 -0.81 5.11
N VAL A 687 14.37 -1.21 6.00
CA VAL A 687 14.39 -0.80 7.40
C VAL A 687 14.65 0.70 7.53
N SER A 688 15.69 1.22 6.88
CA SER A 688 16.02 2.66 6.93
C SER A 688 14.88 3.52 6.35
N PHE A 689 14.30 3.06 5.24
CA PHE A 689 13.11 3.70 4.66
C PHE A 689 11.92 3.66 5.63
N SER A 690 11.69 2.51 6.28
CA SER A 690 10.59 2.35 7.23
C SER A 690 10.76 3.24 8.45
N ASN A 691 11.97 3.32 9.01
CA ASN A 691 12.27 4.18 10.15
C ASN A 691 11.99 5.64 9.82
N GLN A 692 12.52 6.13 8.69
CA GLN A 692 12.28 7.49 8.22
C GLN A 692 10.79 7.76 8.02
N THR A 693 10.12 6.90 7.25
CA THR A 693 8.72 7.12 6.87
C THR A 693 7.76 7.00 8.05
N ARG A 694 8.05 6.10 9.00
CA ARG A 694 7.26 5.95 10.23
C ARG A 694 7.29 7.24 11.04
N THR A 695 8.46 7.83 11.24
CA THR A 695 8.57 9.09 11.98
C THR A 695 7.83 10.22 11.29
N GLU A 696 7.97 10.34 9.97
CA GLU A 696 7.36 11.40 9.17
C GLU A 696 5.82 11.27 9.11
N ARG A 697 5.29 10.07 8.83
CA ARG A 697 3.85 9.86 8.60
C ARG A 697 3.03 9.62 9.86
N ASN A 698 3.64 9.18 10.96
CA ASN A 698 2.91 8.85 12.19
C ASN A 698 2.88 9.99 13.20
N ASN A 699 3.29 11.22 12.82
CA ASN A 699 3.41 12.35 13.74
C ASN A 699 4.29 12.02 14.96
N THR A 700 5.33 11.20 14.77
CA THR A 700 6.13 10.68 15.88
C THR A 700 6.95 11.77 16.56
N GLU A 701 7.31 12.86 15.87
CA GLU A 701 7.99 13.99 16.53
C GLU A 701 7.11 14.66 17.59
N ALA A 702 5.80 14.81 17.35
CA ALA A 702 4.89 15.35 18.36
C ALA A 702 4.83 14.41 19.58
N PHE A 703 4.76 13.10 19.34
CA PHE A 703 4.86 12.09 20.40
C PHE A 703 6.19 12.18 21.17
N ILE A 704 7.32 12.34 20.47
CA ILE A 704 8.65 12.49 21.09
C ILE A 704 8.70 13.77 21.94
N ARG A 705 8.17 14.90 21.47
CA ARG A 705 8.15 16.14 22.25
C ARG A 705 7.32 16.02 23.53
N LYS A 706 6.21 15.29 23.47
CA LYS A 706 5.27 15.17 24.59
C LYS A 706 5.69 14.13 25.62
N TYR A 707 6.16 12.97 25.17
CA TYR A 707 6.47 11.84 26.04
C TYR A 707 7.95 11.51 26.16
N GLY A 708 8.78 12.07 25.29
CA GLY A 708 10.23 11.85 25.27
C GLY A 708 10.92 12.51 26.45
N ASP A 709 11.74 11.72 27.12
CA ASP A 709 12.62 12.17 28.19
C ASP A 709 14.02 11.59 28.01
N ALA A 710 14.94 11.94 28.91
CA ALA A 710 16.32 11.47 28.87
C ALA A 710 16.44 9.94 29.05
N ALA A 711 15.50 9.28 29.74
CA ALA A 711 15.54 7.84 29.96
C ALA A 711 15.14 7.08 28.68
N ILE A 712 14.03 7.47 28.06
CA ILE A 712 13.57 6.86 26.80
C ILE A 712 14.56 7.14 25.68
N GLN A 713 15.13 8.35 25.58
CA GLN A 713 16.15 8.66 24.58
C GLN A 713 17.37 7.75 24.70
N LYS A 714 17.85 7.48 25.93
CA LYS A 714 18.96 6.54 26.17
C LYS A 714 18.58 5.10 25.81
N TYR A 715 17.36 4.67 26.12
CA TYR A 715 16.84 3.36 25.75
C TYR A 715 16.81 3.20 24.21
N VAL A 716 16.19 4.13 23.51
CA VAL A 716 16.07 4.12 22.04
C VAL A 716 17.44 4.12 21.38
N MET A 717 18.37 4.96 21.86
CA MET A 717 19.77 4.97 21.39
C MET A 717 20.47 3.60 21.56
N ARG A 718 20.16 2.86 22.63
CA ARG A 718 20.73 1.54 22.90
C ARG A 718 20.13 0.48 21.96
N GLU A 719 18.81 0.48 21.79
CA GLU A 719 18.13 -0.47 20.91
C GLU A 719 18.57 -0.29 19.45
N VAL A 720 18.67 0.95 18.95
CA VAL A 720 19.17 1.21 17.59
C VAL A 720 20.60 0.71 17.39
N ARG A 721 21.47 0.83 18.41
CA ARG A 721 22.83 0.28 18.34
C ARG A 721 22.84 -1.24 18.30
N LYS A 722 21.99 -1.89 19.11
CA LYS A 722 21.81 -3.35 19.13
C LYS A 722 21.31 -3.85 17.77
N ASP A 723 20.30 -3.20 17.21
CA ASP A 723 19.75 -3.51 15.89
C ASP A 723 20.82 -3.34 14.80
N GLY A 724 21.59 -2.26 14.84
CA GLY A 724 22.71 -2.03 13.91
C GLY A 724 23.81 -3.09 13.95
N SER A 725 24.04 -3.74 15.11
CA SER A 725 25.00 -4.84 15.27
C SER A 725 24.42 -6.25 15.04
N SER A 726 23.10 -6.39 14.92
CA SER A 726 22.39 -7.68 14.94
C SER A 726 22.65 -8.58 13.72
N GLY A 727 23.15 -8.02 12.62
CA GLY A 727 23.37 -8.74 11.37
C GLY A 727 22.08 -9.26 10.71
N VAL A 728 20.89 -8.73 11.08
CA VAL A 728 19.57 -9.16 10.56
C VAL A 728 19.53 -9.24 9.04
N ARG A 729 20.13 -8.27 8.34
CA ARG A 729 20.22 -8.28 6.87
C ARG A 729 20.99 -9.48 6.32
N THR A 730 22.08 -9.86 6.98
CA THR A 730 22.88 -11.04 6.60
C THR A 730 22.09 -12.32 6.84
N LYS A 731 21.35 -12.40 7.96
CA LYS A 731 20.44 -13.52 8.25
C LYS A 731 19.36 -13.64 7.17
N PHE A 732 18.69 -12.55 6.82
CA PHE A 732 17.67 -12.53 5.76
C PHE A 732 18.23 -12.99 4.41
N ARG A 733 19.40 -12.49 3.99
CA ARG A 733 20.05 -12.91 2.73
C ARG A 733 20.34 -14.41 2.70
N ARG A 734 20.82 -14.98 3.81
CA ARG A 734 21.06 -16.42 3.93
C ARG A 734 19.77 -17.22 3.82
N ALA A 735 18.72 -16.80 4.53
CA ALA A 735 17.40 -17.43 4.47
C ALA A 735 16.81 -17.39 3.04
N TRP A 736 16.91 -16.23 2.36
CA TRP A 736 16.44 -16.09 0.99
C TRP A 736 17.18 -17.00 0.02
N LEU A 737 18.51 -17.10 0.12
CA LEU A 737 19.31 -18.02 -0.71
C LEU A 737 18.90 -19.49 -0.49
N ALA A 738 18.61 -19.89 0.74
CA ALA A 738 18.12 -21.24 1.05
C ALA A 738 16.76 -21.51 0.38
N VAL A 739 15.83 -20.55 0.47
CA VAL A 739 14.51 -20.66 -0.19
C VAL A 739 14.64 -20.74 -1.71
N GLN A 740 15.52 -19.94 -2.33
CA GLN A 740 15.76 -20.00 -3.77
C GLN A 740 16.35 -21.33 -4.23
N ARG A 741 17.31 -21.88 -3.48
CA ARG A 741 17.87 -23.22 -3.77
C ARG A 741 16.79 -24.29 -3.72
N LYS A 742 15.95 -24.28 -2.68
CA LYS A 742 14.81 -25.20 -2.56
C LYS A 742 13.82 -25.07 -3.71
N LYS A 743 13.45 -23.84 -4.11
CA LYS A 743 12.58 -23.60 -5.27
C LYS A 743 13.19 -24.12 -6.58
N ALA A 744 14.51 -23.97 -6.76
CA ALA A 744 15.19 -24.49 -7.94
C ALA A 744 15.20 -26.03 -7.97
N GLU A 745 15.41 -26.68 -6.82
CA GLU A 745 15.34 -28.14 -6.68
C GLU A 745 13.93 -28.67 -6.94
N ASP A 746 12.91 -28.06 -6.34
CA ASP A 746 11.52 -28.44 -6.55
C ASP A 746 11.11 -28.23 -8.02
N GLY A 747 11.59 -27.14 -8.65
CA GLY A 747 11.40 -26.87 -10.07
C GLY A 747 12.04 -27.94 -10.96
N ARG A 748 13.26 -28.41 -10.64
CA ARG A 748 13.91 -29.52 -11.34
C ARG A 748 13.11 -30.82 -11.20
N LYS A 749 12.73 -31.18 -9.97
CA LYS A 749 11.90 -32.36 -9.68
C LYS A 749 10.55 -32.33 -10.42
N ARG A 750 9.91 -31.17 -10.51
CA ARG A 750 8.65 -31.00 -11.26
C ARG A 750 8.85 -31.19 -12.76
N ARG A 751 9.93 -30.64 -13.34
CA ARG A 751 10.26 -30.84 -14.76
C ARG A 751 10.58 -32.29 -15.08
N GLU A 752 11.35 -32.95 -14.23
CA GLU A 752 11.65 -34.38 -14.34
C GLU A 752 10.36 -35.20 -14.28
N LYS A 753 9.52 -35.02 -13.24
CA LYS A 753 8.22 -35.71 -13.15
C LYS A 753 7.32 -35.44 -14.36
N ALA A 754 7.30 -34.21 -14.87
CA ALA A 754 6.51 -33.87 -16.06
C ALA A 754 7.07 -34.55 -17.32
N ALA A 755 8.40 -34.60 -17.48
CA ALA A 755 9.05 -35.29 -18.58
C ALA A 755 8.81 -36.81 -18.51
N THR A 756 8.93 -37.43 -17.33
CA THR A 756 8.63 -38.85 -17.12
C THR A 756 7.18 -39.16 -17.41
N LYS A 757 6.22 -38.33 -16.93
CA LYS A 757 4.79 -38.49 -17.26
C LYS A 757 4.52 -38.33 -18.75
N LYS A 758 5.18 -37.37 -19.42
CA LYS A 758 5.04 -37.17 -20.86
C LYS A 758 5.59 -38.36 -21.65
N LYS A 759 6.76 -38.89 -21.24
CA LYS A 759 7.36 -40.07 -21.83
C LYS A 759 6.49 -41.31 -21.60
N ALA A 760 6.06 -41.57 -20.37
CA ALA A 760 5.17 -42.69 -20.06
C ALA A 760 3.84 -42.61 -20.84
N LYS A 761 3.26 -41.41 -21.01
CA LYS A 761 2.06 -41.24 -21.84
C LYS A 761 2.36 -41.51 -23.32
N ALA A 762 3.51 -41.06 -23.83
CA ALA A 762 3.92 -41.33 -25.21
C ALA A 762 4.18 -42.83 -25.44
N ASP A 763 4.87 -43.50 -24.51
CA ASP A 763 5.14 -44.93 -24.54
C ASP A 763 3.83 -45.74 -24.46
N GLN A 764 2.89 -45.34 -23.59
CA GLN A 764 1.55 -45.95 -23.50
C GLN A 764 0.76 -45.79 -24.81
N LEU A 765 0.78 -44.61 -25.43
CA LEU A 765 0.11 -44.36 -26.71
C LEU A 765 0.77 -45.14 -27.85
N ALA A 766 2.10 -45.31 -27.83
CA ALA A 766 2.83 -46.11 -28.81
C ALA A 766 2.55 -47.63 -28.67
N ALA A 767 2.35 -48.10 -27.43
CA ALA A 767 2.04 -49.51 -27.14
C ALA A 767 0.54 -49.85 -27.33
N THR A 768 -0.33 -48.85 -27.48
CA THR A 768 -1.77 -49.08 -27.68
C THR A 768 -2.01 -49.45 -29.13
N ASN A 769 -2.30 -50.73 -29.38
CA ASN A 769 -2.70 -51.21 -30.70
C ASN A 769 -4.07 -50.61 -31.09
N LEU A 770 -4.15 -50.05 -32.29
CA LEU A 770 -5.40 -49.50 -32.84
C LEU A 770 -6.34 -50.68 -33.14
N GLU A 771 -7.50 -50.73 -32.49
CA GLU A 771 -8.50 -51.76 -32.79
C GLU A 771 -9.24 -51.38 -34.08
N LEU A 772 -9.27 -52.29 -35.04
CA LEU A 772 -9.82 -52.06 -36.38
C LEU A 772 -11.15 -52.79 -36.60
N ASP A 773 -11.48 -53.72 -35.71
CA ASP A 773 -12.70 -54.51 -35.73
C ASP A 773 -13.88 -53.71 -35.14
N ILE A 774 -14.93 -53.53 -35.95
CA ILE A 774 -16.10 -52.72 -35.59
C ILE A 774 -16.88 -53.36 -34.44
N ASP A 775 -17.00 -54.69 -34.43
CA ASP A 775 -17.78 -55.41 -33.42
C ASP A 775 -17.10 -55.36 -32.05
N LYS A 776 -15.75 -55.35 -32.05
CA LYS A 776 -14.95 -55.12 -30.85
C LYS A 776 -15.04 -53.68 -30.34
N ILE A 777 -14.99 -52.68 -31.23
CA ILE A 777 -15.17 -51.27 -30.83
C ILE A 777 -16.57 -51.03 -30.23
N GLN A 778 -17.59 -51.73 -30.73
CA GLN A 778 -18.94 -51.64 -30.17
C GLN A 778 -19.03 -52.16 -28.73
N THR A 779 -18.24 -53.15 -28.37
CA THR A 779 -18.23 -53.78 -27.03
C THR A 779 -17.18 -53.20 -26.08
N MET A 780 -16.34 -52.27 -26.54
CA MET A 780 -15.29 -51.66 -25.71
C MET A 780 -15.80 -50.87 -24.50
N SER A 781 -15.05 -50.98 -23.41
CA SER A 781 -15.27 -50.19 -22.20
C SER A 781 -14.88 -48.71 -22.40
N SER A 782 -15.44 -47.83 -21.57
CA SER A 782 -15.16 -46.40 -21.57
C SER A 782 -13.66 -46.05 -21.49
N ARG A 783 -12.87 -46.88 -20.79
CA ARG A 783 -11.42 -46.72 -20.66
C ARG A 783 -10.71 -47.00 -21.99
N LEU A 784 -11.01 -48.14 -22.62
CA LEU A 784 -10.42 -48.56 -23.89
C LEU A 784 -10.78 -47.59 -25.03
N LEU A 785 -12.04 -47.13 -25.09
CA LEU A 785 -12.46 -46.11 -26.06
C LEU A 785 -11.70 -44.79 -25.87
N LYS A 786 -11.40 -44.41 -24.63
CA LYS A 786 -10.61 -43.21 -24.32
C LYS A 786 -9.16 -43.33 -24.79
N GLU A 787 -8.59 -44.53 -24.66
CA GLU A 787 -7.24 -44.84 -25.16
C GLU A 787 -7.19 -44.80 -26.70
N GLN A 788 -8.18 -45.42 -27.38
CA GLN A 788 -8.30 -45.35 -28.85
C GLN A 788 -8.45 -43.90 -29.35
N LEU A 789 -9.33 -43.11 -28.74
CA LEU A 789 -9.47 -41.68 -29.06
C LEU A 789 -8.19 -40.89 -28.82
N ALA A 790 -7.43 -41.23 -27.78
CA ALA A 790 -6.16 -40.57 -27.51
C ALA A 790 -5.13 -40.89 -28.60
N VAL A 791 -5.10 -42.11 -29.15
CA VAL A 791 -4.23 -42.43 -30.30
C VAL A 791 -4.67 -41.67 -31.55
N TYR A 792 -5.96 -41.67 -31.90
CA TYR A 792 -6.46 -40.92 -33.06
C TYR A 792 -6.22 -39.40 -32.95
N ARG A 793 -6.33 -38.85 -31.74
CA ARG A 793 -6.11 -37.42 -31.46
C ARG A 793 -4.64 -37.03 -31.38
N ASP A 794 -3.86 -37.73 -30.54
CA ASP A 794 -2.51 -37.30 -30.16
C ASP A 794 -1.43 -37.89 -31.08
N VAL A 795 -1.68 -39.05 -31.71
CA VAL A 795 -0.71 -39.73 -32.62
C VAL A 795 -1.08 -39.50 -34.08
N LEU A 796 -2.31 -39.88 -34.49
CA LEU A 796 -2.77 -39.77 -35.88
C LEU A 796 -3.25 -38.37 -36.27
N LYS A 797 -3.40 -37.47 -35.28
CA LYS A 797 -3.82 -36.07 -35.45
C LYS A 797 -5.09 -35.93 -36.31
N ASP A 798 -6.15 -36.65 -35.97
CA ASP A 798 -7.46 -36.51 -36.62
C ASP A 798 -7.96 -35.05 -36.55
N VAL A 799 -8.42 -34.54 -37.70
CA VAL A 799 -8.71 -33.11 -37.92
C VAL A 799 -9.91 -32.61 -37.09
N VAL A 800 -10.79 -33.53 -36.69
CA VAL A 800 -11.98 -33.23 -35.87
C VAL A 800 -11.64 -33.39 -34.39
N LEU A 801 -11.02 -34.50 -34.01
CA LEU A 801 -10.70 -34.82 -32.61
C LEU A 801 -9.67 -33.88 -31.99
N THR A 802 -8.76 -33.33 -32.79
CA THR A 802 -7.79 -32.31 -32.33
C THR A 802 -8.44 -31.00 -31.89
N LYS A 803 -9.63 -30.67 -32.44
CA LYS A 803 -10.39 -29.45 -32.12
C LYS A 803 -11.41 -29.64 -30.99
N MET A 804 -11.67 -30.88 -30.58
CA MET A 804 -12.63 -31.19 -29.51
C MET A 804 -11.98 -31.22 -28.11
N LEU A 805 -12.71 -30.75 -27.09
CA LEU A 805 -12.27 -30.85 -25.70
C LEU A 805 -12.66 -32.22 -25.11
N TRP A 806 -11.84 -32.74 -24.21
CA TRP A 806 -12.12 -34.03 -23.54
C TRP A 806 -13.45 -34.05 -22.77
N LYS A 807 -13.93 -32.88 -22.33
CA LYS A 807 -15.23 -32.73 -21.65
C LYS A 807 -16.42 -32.94 -22.59
N ASP A 808 -16.25 -32.69 -23.89
CA ASP A 808 -17.28 -32.88 -24.92
C ASP A 808 -17.37 -34.37 -25.33
N MET A 809 -16.37 -35.16 -24.95
CA MET A 809 -16.28 -36.61 -25.12
C MET A 809 -16.60 -37.33 -23.79
N SER A 810 -17.69 -36.95 -23.14
CA SER A 810 -17.98 -37.37 -21.75
C SER A 810 -18.60 -38.77 -21.65
N THR A 811 -19.53 -39.11 -22.55
CA THR A 811 -20.29 -40.37 -22.49
C THR A 811 -19.67 -41.49 -23.32
N VAL A 812 -19.95 -42.74 -22.95
CA VAL A 812 -19.44 -43.93 -23.65
C VAL A 812 -19.96 -43.99 -25.09
N ALA A 813 -21.24 -43.64 -25.29
CA ALA A 813 -21.85 -43.60 -26.62
C ALA A 813 -21.18 -42.56 -27.54
N VAL A 814 -20.94 -41.35 -27.03
CA VAL A 814 -20.24 -40.28 -27.78
C VAL A 814 -18.81 -40.70 -28.11
N ARG A 815 -18.08 -41.28 -27.14
CA ARG A 815 -16.72 -41.78 -27.40
C ARG A 815 -16.67 -42.85 -28.47
N ARG A 816 -17.61 -43.80 -28.43
CA ARG A 816 -17.70 -44.89 -29.40
C ARG A 816 -17.93 -44.38 -30.83
N ASN A 817 -18.90 -43.49 -31.00
CA ASN A 817 -19.18 -42.89 -32.30
C ASN A 817 -17.97 -42.12 -32.83
N LEU A 818 -17.31 -41.34 -31.97
CA LEU A 818 -16.12 -40.59 -32.36
C LEU A 818 -14.94 -41.49 -32.78
N VAL A 819 -14.74 -42.65 -32.15
CA VAL A 819 -13.73 -43.64 -32.60
C VAL A 819 -14.09 -44.19 -33.98
N LEU A 820 -15.36 -44.57 -34.20
CA LEU A 820 -15.81 -45.13 -35.47
C LEU A 820 -15.70 -44.12 -36.62
N GLU A 821 -16.07 -42.87 -36.37
CA GLU A 821 -15.94 -41.80 -37.36
C GLU A 821 -14.48 -41.46 -37.65
N ALA A 822 -13.61 -41.37 -36.62
CA ALA A 822 -12.19 -41.11 -36.81
C ALA A 822 -11.51 -42.23 -37.61
N ARG A 823 -11.89 -43.49 -37.35
CA ARG A 823 -11.48 -44.64 -38.17
C ARG A 823 -11.92 -44.49 -39.62
N GLY A 824 -13.18 -44.10 -39.86
CA GLY A 824 -13.70 -43.88 -41.21
C GLY A 824 -12.91 -42.81 -41.97
N ARG A 825 -12.59 -41.70 -41.29
CA ARG A 825 -11.75 -40.62 -41.85
C ARG A 825 -10.33 -41.08 -42.15
N GLU A 826 -9.71 -41.84 -41.25
CA GLU A 826 -8.36 -42.38 -41.45
C GLU A 826 -8.29 -43.37 -42.62
N LEU A 827 -9.29 -44.25 -42.76
CA LEU A 827 -9.38 -45.16 -43.91
C LEU A 827 -9.51 -44.40 -45.23
N ALA A 828 -10.40 -43.40 -45.28
CA ALA A 828 -10.54 -42.55 -46.47
C ALA A 828 -9.22 -41.85 -46.83
N ARG A 829 -8.48 -41.35 -45.83
CA ARG A 829 -7.15 -40.76 -46.01
C ARG A 829 -6.15 -41.74 -46.62
N ARG A 830 -6.09 -42.98 -46.12
CA ARG A 830 -5.19 -44.02 -46.64
C ARG A 830 -5.56 -44.44 -48.07
N TYR A 831 -6.84 -44.52 -48.40
CA TYR A 831 -7.27 -44.83 -49.76
C TYR A 831 -6.88 -43.74 -50.76
N VAL A 832 -7.07 -42.47 -50.40
CA VAL A 832 -6.63 -41.32 -51.22
C VAL A 832 -5.12 -41.30 -51.39
N PHE A 833 -4.36 -41.58 -50.33
CA PHE A 833 -2.90 -41.63 -50.38
C PHE A 833 -2.40 -42.79 -51.24
N LYS A 834 -3.02 -43.96 -51.14
CA LYS A 834 -2.69 -45.14 -51.97
C LYS A 834 -3.02 -44.90 -53.45
N TRP A 835 -4.11 -44.21 -53.72
CA TRP A 835 -4.50 -43.81 -55.08
C TRP A 835 -3.52 -42.79 -55.68
N LEU A 836 -3.10 -41.79 -54.90
CA LEU A 836 -2.06 -40.83 -55.28
C LEU A 836 -0.68 -41.50 -55.49
N LEU A 837 -0.30 -42.46 -54.64
CA LEU A 837 0.96 -43.19 -54.79
C LEU A 837 0.98 -44.04 -56.06
N CYS A 838 -0.14 -44.68 -56.42
CA CYS A 838 -0.29 -45.40 -57.68
C CYS A 838 -0.20 -44.46 -58.90
N LEU A 839 -0.59 -43.20 -58.76
CA LEU A 839 -0.53 -42.16 -59.79
C LEU A 839 0.86 -41.53 -59.98
N VAL A 840 1.72 -41.64 -58.95
CA VAL A 840 3.11 -41.15 -58.99
C VAL A 840 4.10 -42.26 -59.40
N LEU A 841 3.71 -43.53 -59.19
CA LEU A 841 4.49 -44.71 -59.61
C LEU A 841 4.11 -45.24 -61.00
N SER A 842 3.03 -44.72 -61.60
CA SER A 842 2.65 -44.86 -63.02
C SER A 842 3.17 -43.66 -63.81
#